data_AF-A0A961ZKI9-F1
#
_entry.id   AF-A0A961ZKI9-F1
#
_cell.length_a   1.000
_cell.length_b   1.000
_cell.length_c   1.000
_cell.angle_alpha   90.00
_cell.angle_beta   90.00
_cell.angle_gamma   90.00
#
_symmetry.space_group_name_H-M   'P 1'
#
loop_
_entity.id
_entity.type
_entity.pdbx_description
1 polymer ?
#
loop_
_entity_poly.entity_id
_entity_poly.type
_entity_poly.pdbx_seq_one_letter_code
_entity_poly.pdbx_strand_id
1 'polypeptide(L)'
;MNKLHRRLAAIVAVVAALLTTAPNAMAQPGPASAQPATPATRPADIIVLMDASGSMWGALGSEPLAKHIVARQALDRILPALAGQHRIGLTSFGPGCRSIDRLVPLAENEAAAITAPLDRFNPRGKGPLTAGVTAAAESLDRGAPASVIVIHDGLDNCGEDVCAAAAKLAASHPRLKVHIVSLGLASAEATAISCLPRATGGTAFTVADAAGIDRALTAIVNSVAIRDDRRRGGEEVSQAPKQNTRRVAGPPRLVATAVLAPGKLELTVPLHWRVFDVTSGKAISEATTAKLIVASPPRKVRVLARVGLIEASAEIEIAEAGDTTVALSLDAGVARLDTGVKRLASDAEEPLIRLERLTGGDAAPAADSQSKGLAQPTAAPLWIARGKAIEAILPVGRYRAIAEYGLANSEARFDVAAGSEASIPLLLDAGRLELSSGDEIAARAVTFAIEVDDPTQPGGRREIARSAHPSPAFVVTTGVYYVTAAAGGASVRRLVTVRGGEVTRETFPLASGTLLISASRDGRVLEDDGTVSVSLAAVGTAPALGPDVRPILGRPFELRPGGYVVELRRGGFAISERRTVNIVAGRRESVTLAVATAELTIATDTRNAPVALCEVRRTSGAGSARGDVLLRTVANRPTATLAPGAYRIGCVAGTVTRDVAVTLAPGERRTVNPFAE
;
A
#
# COMPACT_ATOMS: atom_id res chain seq x y z
N MET A 1 63.28 9.84 -30.86
CA MET A 1 62.85 10.56 -32.08
C MET A 1 61.51 11.19 -31.79
N ASN A 2 61.39 12.52 -31.70
CA ASN A 2 61.21 13.51 -32.79
C ASN A 2 59.80 13.41 -33.41
N LYS A 3 58.97 14.46 -33.48
CA LYS A 3 59.15 15.93 -33.33
C LYS A 3 58.01 16.50 -32.43
N LEU A 4 58.07 17.65 -31.72
CA LEU A 4 58.34 19.07 -32.12
C LEU A 4 57.36 19.57 -33.20
N HIS A 5 56.72 20.75 -33.13
CA HIS A 5 57.02 22.06 -32.50
C HIS A 5 55.72 22.70 -31.93
N ARG A 6 55.64 23.72 -31.04
CA ARG A 6 56.55 24.72 -30.41
C ARG A 6 56.92 25.98 -31.23
N ARG A 7 56.12 27.06 -31.11
CA ARG A 7 56.49 28.51 -31.16
C ARG A 7 55.42 29.37 -30.45
N LEU A 8 55.62 30.67 -30.23
CA LEU A 8 56.49 31.36 -29.25
C LEU A 8 55.98 32.82 -29.10
N ALA A 9 56.43 33.58 -28.09
CA ALA A 9 55.94 34.94 -27.83
C ALA A 9 56.80 36.06 -28.48
N ALA A 10 56.19 37.21 -28.77
CA ALA A 10 56.82 38.47 -29.21
C ALA A 10 56.06 39.70 -28.66
N ILE A 11 56.63 40.90 -28.80
CA ILE A 11 56.78 41.82 -27.65
C ILE A 11 56.77 43.32 -28.03
N VAL A 12 56.02 44.14 -27.25
CA VAL A 12 56.25 45.58 -26.90
C VAL A 12 56.15 46.71 -27.97
N ALA A 13 55.70 47.89 -27.49
CA ALA A 13 55.89 49.28 -28.01
C ALA A 13 55.10 49.81 -29.25
N VAL A 14 54.89 51.14 -29.46
CA VAL A 14 54.56 52.30 -28.57
C VAL A 14 54.21 53.58 -29.39
N VAL A 15 53.51 54.57 -28.80
CA VAL A 15 53.43 56.03 -29.18
C VAL A 15 52.46 56.57 -30.29
N ALA A 16 51.41 57.26 -29.80
CA ALA A 16 50.88 58.64 -30.07
C ALA A 16 50.52 59.26 -31.44
N ALA A 17 49.32 59.88 -31.47
CA ALA A 17 48.96 61.25 -31.93
C ALA A 17 47.65 61.67 -31.19
N LEU A 18 47.46 62.86 -30.59
CA LEU A 18 47.13 64.18 -31.16
C LEU A 18 45.90 64.14 -32.12
N LEU A 19 44.90 65.04 -32.09
CA LEU A 19 44.62 66.29 -31.34
C LEU A 19 43.15 66.22 -30.77
N THR A 20 42.51 67.17 -30.06
CA THR A 20 42.77 68.59 -29.72
C THR A 20 42.17 68.95 -28.32
N THR A 21 41.65 70.18 -28.13
CA THR A 21 41.35 70.86 -26.84
C THR A 21 40.13 71.82 -26.92
N ALA A 22 39.34 71.95 -25.85
CA ALA A 22 38.63 73.20 -25.46
C ALA A 22 38.31 73.17 -23.94
N PRO A 23 38.28 74.31 -23.21
CA PRO A 23 38.37 74.30 -21.74
C PRO A 23 37.04 74.56 -21.00
N ASN A 24 37.00 74.23 -19.70
CA ASN A 24 36.18 74.95 -18.73
C ASN A 24 36.83 74.97 -17.33
N ALA A 25 36.35 75.83 -16.42
CA ALA A 25 37.19 76.42 -15.37
C ALA A 25 37.23 75.69 -13.99
N MET A 26 38.41 75.79 -13.37
CA MET A 26 38.74 75.91 -11.93
C MET A 26 37.88 75.18 -10.87
N ALA A 27 38.48 74.18 -10.23
CA ALA A 27 38.34 73.94 -8.78
C ALA A 27 39.65 73.35 -8.22
N GLN A 28 40.14 73.85 -7.08
CA GLN A 28 41.24 73.20 -6.35
C GLN A 28 40.66 72.13 -5.42
N PRO A 29 41.16 70.88 -5.41
CA PRO A 29 40.84 69.94 -4.35
C PRO A 29 41.56 70.36 -3.07
N GLY A 30 40.79 70.75 -2.05
CA GLY A 30 41.30 70.89 -0.69
C GLY A 30 41.76 69.54 -0.11
N PRO A 31 42.46 69.53 1.03
CA PRO A 31 42.89 68.29 1.68
C PRO A 31 41.66 67.45 2.03
N ALA A 32 41.52 66.29 1.38
CA ALA A 32 40.40 65.39 1.61
C ALA A 32 40.47 64.82 3.03
N SER A 33 39.51 65.20 3.88
CA SER A 33 39.32 64.61 5.20
C SER A 33 39.17 63.09 5.06
N ALA A 34 40.08 62.34 5.66
CA ALA A 34 40.03 60.88 5.65
C ALA A 34 38.79 60.41 6.44
N GLN A 35 37.70 60.12 5.73
CA GLN A 35 36.54 59.47 6.33
C GLN A 35 36.99 58.09 6.87
N PRO A 36 36.63 57.74 8.12
CA PRO A 36 36.87 56.39 8.62
C PRO A 36 36.10 55.40 7.72
N ALA A 37 36.80 54.45 7.14
CA ALA A 37 36.16 53.40 6.35
C ALA A 37 35.26 52.56 7.27
N THR A 38 33.95 52.60 7.05
CA THR A 38 33.01 51.73 7.75
C THR A 38 33.42 50.27 7.50
N PRO A 39 33.50 49.42 8.53
CA PRO A 39 34.00 48.06 8.38
C PRO A 39 33.01 47.26 7.52
N ALA A 40 33.42 46.93 6.30
CA ALA A 40 32.57 46.28 5.32
C ALA A 40 31.89 45.03 5.92
N THR A 41 30.56 45.10 6.06
CA THR A 41 29.72 44.06 6.67
C THR A 41 29.62 42.85 5.74
N ARG A 42 30.72 42.07 5.63
CA ARG A 42 30.82 40.87 4.79
C ARG A 42 29.63 39.94 5.05
N PRO A 43 28.81 39.58 4.05
CA PRO A 43 27.73 38.60 4.17
C PRO A 43 28.20 37.27 4.78
N ALA A 44 27.26 36.45 5.24
CA ALA A 44 27.57 35.14 5.80
C ALA A 44 28.22 34.25 4.73
N ASP A 45 29.40 33.69 5.04
CA ASP A 45 30.04 32.68 4.19
C ASP A 45 29.25 31.36 4.29
N ILE A 46 28.99 30.69 3.16
CA ILE A 46 28.14 29.48 3.10
C ILE A 46 28.96 28.27 2.64
N ILE A 47 28.78 27.12 3.29
CA ILE A 47 29.28 25.84 2.79
C ILE A 47 28.13 24.84 2.70
N VAL A 48 27.87 24.31 1.51
CA VAL A 48 27.06 23.11 1.33
C VAL A 48 27.93 21.91 1.68
N LEU A 49 27.44 21.04 2.57
CA LEU A 49 28.08 19.80 2.96
C LEU A 49 27.21 18.62 2.52
N MET A 50 27.67 17.90 1.50
CA MET A 50 26.93 16.82 0.84
C MET A 50 27.41 15.44 1.27
N ASP A 51 26.51 14.59 1.73
CA ASP A 51 26.82 13.19 2.07
C ASP A 51 27.15 12.37 0.81
N ALA A 52 28.31 11.72 0.83
CA ALA A 52 28.83 10.86 -0.24
C ALA A 52 28.80 9.36 0.14
N SER A 53 28.05 8.97 1.18
CA SER A 53 27.89 7.59 1.61
C SER A 53 26.99 6.77 0.67
N GLY A 54 27.07 5.44 0.75
CA GLY A 54 26.36 4.55 -0.18
C GLY A 54 24.84 4.57 -0.07
N SER A 55 24.29 4.97 1.07
CA SER A 55 22.84 5.07 1.31
C SER A 55 22.17 6.18 0.48
N MET A 56 22.95 7.19 0.05
CA MET A 56 22.50 8.25 -0.85
C MET A 56 22.14 7.79 -2.28
N TRP A 57 22.38 6.51 -2.64
CA TRP A 57 21.80 5.86 -3.82
C TRP A 57 20.36 5.35 -3.63
N GLY A 58 19.88 5.27 -2.39
CA GLY A 58 18.51 4.88 -2.07
C GLY A 58 17.47 5.90 -2.57
N ALA A 59 16.22 5.47 -2.63
CA ALA A 59 15.10 6.36 -2.92
C ALA A 59 14.81 7.33 -1.76
N LEU A 60 14.28 8.51 -2.08
CA LEU A 60 13.72 9.43 -1.10
C LEU A 60 12.19 9.24 -1.07
N GLY A 61 11.69 8.46 -0.10
CA GLY A 61 10.26 8.14 -0.01
C GLY A 61 9.74 7.45 -1.28
N SER A 62 8.96 8.18 -2.07
CA SER A 62 8.39 7.74 -3.36
C SER A 62 9.06 8.34 -4.60
N GLU A 63 10.12 9.14 -4.45
CA GLU A 63 10.82 9.76 -5.57
C GLU A 63 11.42 8.71 -6.54
N PRO A 64 11.29 8.89 -7.87
CA PRO A 64 11.84 7.97 -8.87
C PRO A 64 13.36 8.12 -9.06
N LEU A 65 13.99 9.10 -8.40
CA LEU A 65 15.41 9.41 -8.47
C LEU A 65 16.07 9.19 -7.11
N ALA A 66 17.34 8.78 -7.11
CA ALA A 66 18.12 8.56 -5.90
C ALA A 66 18.32 9.85 -5.09
N LYS A 67 18.42 9.74 -3.76
CA LYS A 67 18.56 10.86 -2.80
C LYS A 67 19.55 11.93 -3.25
N HIS A 68 20.76 11.55 -3.68
CA HIS A 68 21.77 12.52 -4.15
C HIS A 68 21.36 13.29 -5.42
N ILE A 69 20.61 12.67 -6.34
CA ILE A 69 20.12 13.32 -7.56
C ILE A 69 19.03 14.34 -7.23
N VAL A 70 18.09 13.97 -6.35
CA VAL A 70 17.01 14.87 -5.90
C VAL A 70 17.58 16.06 -5.13
N ALA A 71 18.56 15.81 -4.25
CA ALA A 71 19.30 16.84 -3.53
C ALA A 71 20.07 17.79 -4.47
N ARG A 72 20.77 17.26 -5.49
CA ARG A 72 21.44 18.07 -6.52
C ARG A 72 20.45 18.96 -7.26
N GLN A 73 19.29 18.42 -7.67
CA GLN A 73 18.25 19.20 -8.34
C GLN A 73 17.64 20.30 -7.46
N ALA A 74 17.55 20.11 -6.15
CA ALA A 74 17.11 21.15 -5.22
C ALA A 74 18.19 22.22 -4.99
N LEU A 75 19.47 21.83 -4.98
CA LEU A 75 20.61 22.76 -4.97
C LEU A 75 20.66 23.60 -6.26
N ASP A 76 20.48 22.98 -7.43
CA ASP A 76 20.38 23.66 -8.73
C ASP A 76 19.29 24.76 -8.73
N ARG A 77 18.17 24.53 -8.02
CA ARG A 77 17.07 25.49 -7.88
C ARG A 77 17.36 26.64 -6.91
N ILE A 78 17.99 26.36 -5.76
CA ILE A 78 18.12 27.35 -4.68
C ILE A 78 19.41 28.18 -4.73
N LEU A 79 20.53 27.63 -5.22
CA LEU A 79 21.82 28.32 -5.25
C LEU A 79 21.82 29.62 -6.08
N PRO A 80 21.04 29.78 -7.18
CA PRO A 80 20.92 31.05 -7.88
C PRO A 80 20.41 32.23 -7.02
N ALA A 81 19.71 31.97 -5.90
CA ALA A 81 19.29 33.04 -4.98
C ALA A 81 20.40 33.50 -4.02
N LEU A 82 21.44 32.68 -3.82
CA LEU A 82 22.58 32.94 -2.93
C LEU A 82 23.82 33.45 -3.69
N ALA A 83 24.04 32.96 -4.92
CA ALA A 83 25.19 33.31 -5.75
C ALA A 83 25.24 34.83 -6.02
N GLY A 84 26.43 35.41 -6.01
CA GLY A 84 26.64 36.86 -6.14
C GLY A 84 26.28 37.68 -4.90
N GLN A 85 25.69 37.08 -3.86
CA GLN A 85 25.47 37.73 -2.54
C GLN A 85 26.37 37.17 -1.44
N HIS A 86 26.74 35.89 -1.53
CA HIS A 86 27.56 35.17 -0.56
C HIS A 86 28.78 34.53 -1.24
N ARG A 87 29.85 34.30 -0.46
CA ARG A 87 30.85 33.29 -0.84
C ARG A 87 30.26 31.92 -0.51
N ILE A 88 30.34 30.97 -1.44
CA ILE A 88 29.73 29.65 -1.30
C ILE A 88 30.74 28.57 -1.69
N GLY A 89 30.96 27.60 -0.81
CA GLY A 89 31.74 26.39 -1.10
C GLY A 89 30.88 25.13 -1.12
N LEU A 90 31.40 24.07 -1.74
CA LEU A 90 30.85 22.71 -1.67
C LEU A 90 31.91 21.76 -1.12
N THR A 91 31.57 21.06 -0.05
CA THR A 91 32.36 19.96 0.52
C THR A 91 31.50 18.70 0.53
N SER A 92 32.12 17.53 0.43
CA SER A 92 31.43 16.24 0.60
C SER A 92 32.19 15.33 1.55
N PHE A 93 31.47 14.40 2.19
CA PHE A 93 32.02 13.50 3.21
C PHE A 93 31.63 12.03 2.96
N GLY A 94 32.60 11.13 3.12
CA GLY A 94 32.56 9.77 2.56
C GLY A 94 33.49 9.66 1.35
N PRO A 95 33.83 8.45 0.88
CA PRO A 95 33.23 7.16 1.20
C PRO A 95 33.89 6.40 2.37
N GLY A 96 34.96 6.94 2.96
CA GLY A 96 35.63 6.37 4.13
C GLY A 96 35.60 7.34 5.31
N CYS A 97 35.88 6.84 6.52
CA CYS A 97 35.83 7.62 7.77
C CYS A 97 36.85 8.76 7.91
N ARG A 98 37.64 9.04 6.87
CA ARG A 98 38.56 10.18 6.77
C ARG A 98 38.51 10.85 5.39
N SER A 99 37.52 10.50 4.56
CA SER A 99 37.35 11.01 3.21
C SER A 99 36.49 12.27 3.25
N ILE A 100 37.12 13.44 3.16
CA ILE A 100 36.45 14.73 3.01
C ILE A 100 36.98 15.39 1.74
N ASP A 101 36.12 15.56 0.74
CA ASP A 101 36.48 16.14 -0.55
C ASP A 101 35.90 17.56 -0.66
N ARG A 102 36.77 18.57 -0.70
CA ARG A 102 36.44 19.99 -0.92
C ARG A 102 36.22 20.24 -2.42
N LEU A 103 35.07 19.81 -2.94
CA LEU A 103 34.72 19.84 -4.37
C LEU A 103 34.75 21.24 -4.97
N VAL A 104 34.33 22.28 -4.22
CA VAL A 104 34.41 23.69 -4.63
C VAL A 104 34.89 24.54 -3.44
N PRO A 105 36.02 25.28 -3.59
CA PRO A 105 36.55 26.12 -2.51
C PRO A 105 35.65 27.33 -2.24
N LEU A 106 35.69 27.85 -1.02
CA LEU A 106 34.88 28.98 -0.56
C LEU A 106 35.29 30.30 -1.23
N ALA A 107 34.60 30.65 -2.32
CA ALA A 107 34.79 31.86 -3.10
C ALA A 107 33.43 32.43 -3.57
N GLU A 108 33.46 33.55 -4.29
CA GLU A 108 32.28 34.16 -4.93
C GLU A 108 31.92 33.36 -6.21
N ASN A 109 31.49 32.11 -6.00
CA ASN A 109 31.21 31.16 -7.07
C ASN A 109 29.80 31.35 -7.66
N GLU A 110 29.69 31.16 -8.97
CA GLU A 110 28.39 31.05 -9.66
C GLU A 110 27.65 29.77 -9.26
N ALA A 111 26.31 29.81 -9.25
CA ALA A 111 25.47 28.68 -8.84
C ALA A 111 25.80 27.37 -9.60
N ALA A 112 25.99 27.45 -10.92
CA ALA A 112 26.32 26.30 -11.75
C ALA A 112 27.73 25.75 -11.48
N ALA A 113 28.69 26.59 -11.10
CA ALA A 113 30.04 26.13 -10.72
C ALA A 113 30.02 25.33 -9.40
N ILE A 114 29.04 25.60 -8.53
CA ILE A 114 28.84 24.89 -7.27
C ILE A 114 28.23 23.49 -7.51
N THR A 115 27.29 23.35 -8.46
CA THR A 115 26.61 22.06 -8.70
C THR A 115 27.22 21.19 -9.79
N ALA A 116 28.01 21.73 -10.73
CA ALA A 116 28.65 20.93 -11.79
C ALA A 116 29.53 19.75 -11.29
N PRO A 117 30.23 19.81 -10.13
CA PRO A 117 30.90 18.63 -9.57
C PRO A 117 29.93 17.54 -9.13
N LEU A 118 28.69 17.90 -8.76
CA LEU A 118 27.66 16.94 -8.34
C LEU A 118 27.09 16.11 -9.52
N ASP A 119 27.24 16.58 -10.76
CA ASP A 119 26.84 15.81 -11.96
C ASP A 119 27.68 14.54 -12.17
N ARG A 120 28.84 14.46 -11.50
CA ARG A 120 29.75 13.29 -11.51
C ARG A 120 29.86 12.63 -10.13
N PHE A 121 28.99 12.99 -9.20
CA PHE A 121 28.98 12.47 -7.84
C PHE A 121 28.60 10.99 -7.85
N ASN A 122 29.39 10.16 -7.17
CA ASN A 122 29.14 8.73 -7.04
C ASN A 122 29.23 8.32 -5.56
N PRO A 123 28.14 8.48 -4.79
CA PRO A 123 28.11 8.13 -3.39
C PRO A 123 28.41 6.64 -3.17
N ARG A 124 29.19 6.29 -2.15
CA ARG A 124 29.54 4.91 -1.80
C ARG A 124 30.08 4.82 -0.37
N GLY A 125 30.10 3.64 0.23
CA GLY A 125 30.72 3.44 1.55
C GLY A 125 30.06 4.21 2.71
N LYS A 126 30.88 4.70 3.63
CA LYS A 126 30.50 5.31 4.92
C LYS A 126 30.37 6.83 4.87
N GLY A 127 29.60 7.39 5.82
CA GLY A 127 29.33 8.81 5.99
C GLY A 127 29.82 9.32 7.36
N PRO A 128 31.06 9.84 7.46
CA PRO A 128 31.57 10.47 8.67
C PRO A 128 31.02 11.90 8.82
N LEU A 129 29.74 12.01 9.20
CA LEU A 129 29.04 13.28 9.41
C LEU A 129 29.82 14.24 10.34
N THR A 130 30.42 13.70 11.40
CA THR A 130 31.15 14.49 12.41
C THR A 130 32.42 15.13 11.83
N ALA A 131 33.22 14.35 11.10
CA ALA A 131 34.40 14.84 10.42
C ALA A 131 34.06 15.81 9.28
N GLY A 132 32.97 15.55 8.54
CA GLY A 132 32.49 16.43 7.47
C GLY A 132 32.10 17.82 7.96
N VAL A 133 31.31 17.89 9.03
CA VAL A 133 30.89 19.16 9.61
C VAL A 133 32.07 19.89 10.26
N THR A 134 33.02 19.16 10.85
CA THR A 134 34.26 19.73 11.40
C THR A 134 35.14 20.34 10.30
N ALA A 135 35.42 19.60 9.22
CA ALA A 135 36.25 20.06 8.11
C ALA A 135 35.61 21.19 7.29
N ALA A 136 34.27 21.28 7.28
CA ALA A 136 33.53 22.43 6.76
C ALA A 136 33.73 23.66 7.67
N ALA A 137 33.60 23.52 9.00
CA ALA A 137 33.88 24.60 9.94
C ALA A 137 35.34 25.12 9.84
N GLU A 138 36.31 24.22 9.73
CA GLU A 138 37.74 24.56 9.50
C GLU A 138 38.01 25.32 8.19
N SER A 139 37.05 25.36 7.27
CA SER A 139 37.15 26.12 6.01
C SER A 139 36.60 27.54 6.11
N LEU A 140 36.21 27.99 7.32
CA LEU A 140 35.53 29.25 7.60
C LEU A 140 36.30 30.13 8.60
N ASP A 141 36.19 31.44 8.45
CA ASP A 141 36.77 32.42 9.37
C ASP A 141 36.04 32.33 10.73
N ARG A 142 36.71 31.84 11.80
CA ARG A 142 36.12 31.60 13.14
C ARG A 142 35.28 32.75 13.73
N GLY A 143 35.64 33.99 13.41
CA GLY A 143 34.95 35.21 13.86
C GLY A 143 33.92 35.78 12.87
N ALA A 144 33.80 35.25 11.65
CA ALA A 144 32.83 35.69 10.65
C ALA A 144 31.44 35.05 10.88
N PRO A 145 30.35 35.64 10.36
CA PRO A 145 29.09 34.90 10.27
C PRO A 145 29.22 33.85 9.18
N ALA A 146 28.75 32.63 9.45
CA ALA A 146 28.82 31.55 8.48
C ALA A 146 27.68 30.55 8.65
N SER A 147 27.32 29.89 7.55
CA SER A 147 26.27 28.86 7.52
C SER A 147 26.78 27.59 6.83
N VAL A 148 26.74 26.45 7.54
CA VAL A 148 26.95 25.13 6.94
C VAL A 148 25.59 24.50 6.71
N ILE A 149 25.31 24.10 5.47
CA ILE A 149 24.05 23.44 5.07
C ILE A 149 24.38 21.97 4.81
N VAL A 150 24.05 21.11 5.76
CA VAL A 150 24.28 19.66 5.70
C VAL A 150 23.12 18.98 4.99
N ILE A 151 23.41 18.19 3.96
CA ILE A 151 22.45 17.31 3.30
C ILE A 151 22.96 15.88 3.43
N HIS A 152 22.22 15.04 4.17
CA HIS A 152 22.66 13.68 4.53
C HIS A 152 21.48 12.73 4.72
N ASP A 153 21.73 11.42 4.83
CA ASP A 153 20.65 10.43 4.96
C ASP A 153 20.78 9.39 6.08
N GLY A 154 21.88 9.41 6.85
CA GLY A 154 22.10 8.53 8.00
C GLY A 154 22.83 9.20 9.16
N LEU A 155 22.94 8.48 10.29
CA LEU A 155 23.82 8.84 11.41
C LEU A 155 25.32 8.72 11.04
N ASP A 156 26.19 9.33 11.86
CA ASP A 156 27.63 9.05 11.78
C ASP A 156 27.88 7.56 12.03
N ASN A 157 28.34 6.87 10.98
CA ASN A 157 28.64 5.43 11.03
C ASN A 157 30.15 5.14 11.14
N CYS A 158 30.93 6.13 11.59
CA CYS A 158 32.37 6.07 11.77
C CYS A 158 32.80 6.10 13.25
N GLY A 159 31.88 6.37 14.18
CA GLY A 159 32.08 6.20 15.62
C GLY A 159 32.49 7.47 16.36
N GLU A 160 32.31 8.64 15.75
CA GLU A 160 32.51 9.93 16.41
C GLU A 160 31.20 10.47 17.02
N ASP A 161 31.31 11.19 18.13
CA ASP A 161 30.17 11.81 18.82
C ASP A 161 29.85 13.18 18.19
N VAL A 162 28.80 13.19 17.37
CA VAL A 162 28.22 14.37 16.71
C VAL A 162 27.90 15.50 17.71
N CYS A 163 27.48 15.19 18.94
CA CYS A 163 27.10 16.16 19.95
C CYS A 163 28.31 16.73 20.71
N ALA A 164 29.31 15.89 21.01
CA ALA A 164 30.58 16.37 21.53
C ALA A 164 31.32 17.26 20.51
N ALA A 165 31.20 16.97 19.21
CA ALA A 165 31.68 17.85 18.15
C ALA A 165 30.85 19.14 18.04
N ALA A 166 29.52 19.07 18.13
CA ALA A 166 28.64 20.24 18.11
C ALA A 166 29.01 21.29 19.17
N ALA A 167 29.30 20.86 20.39
CA ALA A 167 29.76 21.74 21.47
C ALA A 167 31.12 22.39 21.16
N LYS A 168 32.08 21.63 20.61
CA LYS A 168 33.40 22.14 20.18
C LYS A 168 33.28 23.14 19.04
N LEU A 169 32.40 22.91 18.07
CA LEU A 169 32.13 23.84 16.97
C LEU A 169 31.50 25.15 17.46
N ALA A 170 30.46 25.07 18.30
CA ALA A 170 29.82 26.25 18.87
C ALA A 170 30.79 27.12 19.69
N ALA A 171 31.73 26.51 20.41
CA ALA A 171 32.75 27.23 21.17
C ALA A 171 33.86 27.84 20.28
N SER A 172 34.27 27.15 19.21
CA SER A 172 35.37 27.59 18.33
C SER A 172 34.96 28.53 17.19
N HIS A 173 33.68 28.49 16.80
CA HIS A 173 33.08 29.29 15.72
C HIS A 173 31.74 29.88 16.22
N PRO A 174 31.72 30.83 17.19
CA PRO A 174 30.50 31.27 17.89
C PRO A 174 29.43 31.93 16.98
N ARG A 175 29.78 32.25 15.74
CA ARG A 175 28.89 32.83 14.72
C ARG A 175 28.52 31.87 13.59
N LEU A 176 29.04 30.63 13.61
CA LEU A 176 28.62 29.55 12.72
C LEU A 176 27.18 29.12 13.05
N LYS A 177 26.44 28.73 12.01
CA LYS A 177 25.10 28.14 12.07
C LYS A 177 25.12 26.85 11.25
N VAL A 178 24.86 25.71 11.87
CA VAL A 178 24.78 24.43 11.15
C VAL A 178 23.31 24.10 10.95
N HIS A 179 22.90 24.00 9.69
CA HIS A 179 21.55 23.64 9.27
C HIS A 179 21.58 22.21 8.71
N ILE A 180 20.59 21.38 9.04
CA ILE A 180 20.51 19.98 8.59
C ILE A 180 19.26 19.76 7.74
N VAL A 181 19.42 19.10 6.60
CA VAL A 181 18.36 18.51 5.78
C VAL A 181 18.60 16.99 5.71
N SER A 182 17.73 16.23 6.38
CA SER A 182 17.88 14.78 6.58
C SER A 182 16.95 14.02 5.63
N LEU A 183 17.51 13.27 4.68
CA LEU A 183 16.80 12.66 3.55
C LEU A 183 16.21 11.29 3.90
N GLY A 184 14.98 11.26 4.40
CA GLY A 184 14.28 10.03 4.81
C GLY A 184 14.84 9.38 6.07
N LEU A 185 15.49 10.17 6.93
CA LEU A 185 16.08 9.74 8.20
C LEU A 185 14.99 9.43 9.25
N ALA A 186 15.16 8.40 10.09
CA ALA A 186 14.14 8.05 11.10
C ALA A 186 14.08 9.09 12.24
N SER A 187 12.91 9.23 12.88
CA SER A 187 12.70 10.24 13.95
C SER A 187 13.67 10.07 15.15
N ALA A 188 14.01 8.84 15.51
CA ALA A 188 14.99 8.56 16.56
C ALA A 188 16.42 9.01 16.18
N GLU A 189 16.80 8.83 14.92
CA GLU A 189 18.10 9.24 14.38
C GLU A 189 18.20 10.77 14.24
N ALA A 190 17.13 11.41 13.71
CA ALA A 190 17.00 12.86 13.67
C ALA A 190 17.07 13.48 15.07
N THR A 191 16.50 12.79 16.07
CA THR A 191 16.62 13.19 17.48
C THR A 191 18.06 13.08 17.99
N ALA A 192 18.81 12.04 17.63
CA ALA A 192 20.20 11.85 18.05
C ALA A 192 21.14 12.97 17.56
N ILE A 193 21.00 13.43 16.31
CA ILE A 193 21.83 14.52 15.74
C ILE A 193 21.31 15.94 16.04
N SER A 194 20.11 16.07 16.60
CA SER A 194 19.45 17.36 16.87
C SER A 194 20.24 18.32 17.77
N CYS A 195 21.28 17.84 18.45
CA CYS A 195 22.23 18.65 19.21
C CYS A 195 23.03 19.62 18.32
N LEU A 196 23.36 19.25 17.08
CA LEU A 196 24.23 20.01 16.17
C LEU A 196 23.63 21.37 15.73
N PRO A 197 22.38 21.44 15.23
CA PRO A 197 21.72 22.71 14.93
C PRO A 197 21.33 23.47 16.21
N ARG A 198 21.02 22.79 17.32
CA ARG A 198 20.68 23.44 18.60
C ARG A 198 21.88 24.15 19.23
N ALA A 199 23.05 23.52 19.28
CA ALA A 199 24.27 24.10 19.85
C ALA A 199 24.77 25.32 19.04
N THR A 200 24.59 25.30 17.72
CA THR A 200 25.02 26.39 16.84
C THR A 200 23.94 27.45 16.60
N GLY A 201 22.65 27.15 16.78
CA GLY A 201 21.54 28.06 16.47
C GLY A 201 21.14 28.07 14.98
N GLY A 202 21.34 26.95 14.29
CA GLY A 202 20.77 26.67 12.98
C GLY A 202 19.39 25.97 13.08
N THR A 203 19.00 25.21 12.06
CA THR A 203 17.70 24.53 11.99
C THR A 203 17.84 23.08 11.51
N ALA A 204 16.84 22.24 11.77
CA ALA A 204 16.79 20.85 11.33
C ALA A 204 15.50 20.59 10.54
N PHE A 205 15.61 19.85 9.45
CA PHE A 205 14.48 19.35 8.68
C PHE A 205 14.69 17.87 8.37
N THR A 206 13.66 17.05 8.59
CA THR A 206 13.57 15.70 8.02
C THR A 206 12.59 15.77 6.86
N VAL A 207 12.99 15.25 5.70
CA VAL A 207 12.26 15.39 4.44
C VAL A 207 12.09 14.02 3.77
N ALA A 208 10.93 13.80 3.14
CA ALA A 208 10.55 12.51 2.56
C ALA A 208 10.35 12.54 1.03
N ASP A 209 10.39 13.74 0.43
CA ASP A 209 10.15 14.00 -0.99
C ASP A 209 10.98 15.22 -1.47
N ALA A 210 11.05 15.46 -2.78
CA ALA A 210 11.78 16.59 -3.37
C ALA A 210 11.25 17.95 -2.90
N ALA A 211 9.92 18.09 -2.80
CA ALA A 211 9.26 19.30 -2.34
C ALA A 211 9.59 19.62 -0.86
N GLY A 212 9.93 18.62 -0.06
CA GLY A 212 10.47 18.74 1.28
C GLY A 212 11.86 19.34 1.29
N ILE A 213 12.76 18.87 0.40
CA ILE A 213 14.09 19.48 0.22
C ILE A 213 13.94 20.95 -0.19
N ASP A 214 13.10 21.25 -1.19
CA ASP A 214 12.89 22.62 -1.66
C ASP A 214 12.37 23.56 -0.55
N ARG A 215 11.37 23.10 0.23
CA ARG A 215 10.85 23.85 1.40
C ARG A 215 11.92 24.05 2.48
N ALA A 216 12.70 23.02 2.80
CA ALA A 216 13.76 23.09 3.80
C ALA A 216 14.88 24.07 3.37
N LEU A 217 15.39 23.94 2.15
CA LEU A 217 16.42 24.83 1.62
C LEU A 217 15.92 26.27 1.50
N THR A 218 14.69 26.49 1.04
CA THR A 218 14.06 27.84 1.01
C THR A 218 13.96 28.46 2.41
N ALA A 219 13.54 27.68 3.41
CA ALA A 219 13.48 28.16 4.80
C ALA A 219 14.87 28.48 5.37
N ILE A 220 15.90 27.68 5.04
CA ILE A 220 17.29 27.95 5.42
C ILE A 220 17.78 29.24 4.77
N VAL A 221 17.64 29.39 3.45
CA VAL A 221 18.07 30.58 2.69
C VAL A 221 17.40 31.85 3.20
N ASN A 222 16.09 31.82 3.42
CA ASN A 222 15.37 32.95 4.00
C ASN A 222 15.89 33.28 5.42
N SER A 223 16.26 32.28 6.22
CA SER A 223 16.85 32.50 7.55
C SER A 223 18.27 33.11 7.52
N VAL A 224 19.03 32.87 6.44
CA VAL A 224 20.35 33.49 6.21
C VAL A 224 20.18 34.93 5.71
N ALA A 225 19.34 35.14 4.67
CA ALA A 225 19.06 36.45 4.11
C ALA A 225 18.50 37.44 5.17
N ILE A 226 17.50 37.02 5.95
CA ILE A 226 16.93 37.85 7.04
C ILE A 226 17.97 38.21 8.11
N ARG A 227 18.99 37.36 8.33
CA ARG A 227 20.08 37.66 9.29
C ARG A 227 21.07 38.68 8.72
N ASP A 228 21.40 38.61 7.44
CA ASP A 228 22.29 39.57 6.81
C ASP A 228 21.60 40.91 6.49
N ASP A 229 20.30 40.93 6.16
CA ASP A 229 19.51 42.17 6.07
C ASP A 229 19.45 42.91 7.41
N ARG A 230 19.19 42.18 8.51
CA ARG A 230 19.26 42.73 9.88
C ARG A 230 20.65 43.24 10.27
N ARG A 231 21.70 42.78 9.59
CA ARG A 231 23.08 43.21 9.83
C ARG A 231 23.52 44.34 8.90
N ARG A 232 22.98 44.42 7.67
CA ARG A 232 23.12 45.57 6.76
C ARG A 232 22.34 46.78 7.28
N GLY A 233 21.13 46.59 7.79
CA GLY A 233 20.36 47.61 8.52
C GLY A 233 20.83 47.80 9.98
N GLY A 234 22.07 47.43 10.29
CA GLY A 234 22.61 47.31 11.64
C GLY A 234 23.53 48.45 12.08
N GLU A 235 23.27 49.69 11.66
CA GLU A 235 23.99 50.88 12.13
C GLU A 235 23.00 51.94 12.64
N GLU A 236 23.30 52.48 13.82
CA GLU A 236 22.52 53.46 14.61
C GLU A 236 21.02 53.22 14.85
N VAL A 237 20.71 52.48 15.92
CA VAL A 237 19.80 53.01 16.95
C VAL A 237 20.52 52.97 18.30
N SER A 238 21.40 53.95 18.52
CA SER A 238 21.96 54.20 19.85
C SER A 238 20.96 54.98 20.70
N GLN A 239 20.80 54.55 21.96
CA GLN A 239 20.13 55.26 23.07
C GLN A 239 18.96 56.19 22.71
N ALA A 240 17.73 55.68 22.77
CA ALA A 240 16.54 56.53 22.73
C ALA A 240 16.56 57.56 23.88
N PRO A 241 16.39 58.87 23.58
CA PRO A 241 16.09 59.85 24.62
C PRO A 241 14.79 59.50 25.35
N LYS A 242 14.61 59.99 26.58
CA LYS A 242 13.32 59.92 27.29
C LYS A 242 12.29 60.85 26.64
N GLN A 243 11.73 60.45 25.50
CA GLN A 243 10.58 61.11 24.88
C GLN A 243 9.30 60.30 25.12
N ASN A 244 8.32 60.95 25.74
CA ASN A 244 7.06 60.36 26.15
C ASN A 244 6.06 60.31 24.97
N THR A 245 6.43 59.62 23.90
CA THR A 245 5.52 59.39 22.76
C THR A 245 4.47 58.36 23.15
N ARG A 246 3.34 58.84 23.66
CA ARG A 246 2.13 58.05 23.95
C ARG A 246 1.74 57.26 22.69
N ARG A 247 2.12 55.98 22.62
CA ARG A 247 1.81 55.09 21.51
C ARG A 247 0.29 54.98 21.43
N VAL A 248 -0.30 55.62 20.41
CA VAL A 248 -1.74 55.52 20.18
C VAL A 248 -2.01 54.08 19.77
N ALA A 249 -2.56 53.30 20.71
CA ALA A 249 -3.01 51.95 20.43
C ALA A 249 -4.11 52.01 19.37
N GLY A 250 -4.08 51.06 18.43
CA GLY A 250 -5.09 50.99 17.37
C GLY A 250 -6.50 50.75 17.92
N PRO A 251 -7.54 50.81 17.06
CA PRO A 251 -8.89 50.42 17.49
C PRO A 251 -8.88 49.00 18.09
N PRO A 252 -9.72 48.71 19.09
CA PRO A 252 -9.70 47.43 19.80
C PRO A 252 -10.02 46.26 18.86
N ARG A 253 -9.16 45.24 18.90
CA ARG A 253 -9.31 44.01 18.12
C ARG A 253 -9.07 42.78 18.99
N LEU A 254 -9.88 41.75 18.80
CA LEU A 254 -9.56 40.38 19.19
C LEU A 254 -8.67 39.75 18.12
N VAL A 255 -7.59 39.09 18.53
CA VAL A 255 -6.74 38.26 17.68
C VAL A 255 -6.68 36.86 18.30
N ALA A 256 -7.31 35.87 17.66
CA ALA A 256 -7.39 34.51 18.18
C ALA A 256 -6.65 33.50 17.29
N THR A 257 -5.92 32.60 17.94
CA THR A 257 -5.17 31.48 17.33
C THR A 257 -5.34 30.23 18.16
N ALA A 258 -4.99 29.07 17.60
CA ALA A 258 -5.13 27.78 18.27
C ALA A 258 -3.78 27.07 18.35
N VAL A 259 -3.56 26.29 19.41
CA VAL A 259 -2.37 25.49 19.65
C VAL A 259 -2.79 24.08 20.09
N LEU A 260 -1.99 23.06 19.76
CA LEU A 260 -2.27 21.67 20.15
C LEU A 260 -2.20 21.47 21.68
N ALA A 261 -1.32 22.21 22.35
CA ALA A 261 -1.18 22.32 23.79
C ALA A 261 -0.51 23.68 24.14
N PRO A 262 -0.55 24.15 25.40
CA PRO A 262 0.11 25.39 25.79
C PRO A 262 1.62 25.38 25.47
N GLY A 263 2.12 26.49 24.91
CA GLY A 263 3.54 26.62 24.53
C GLY A 263 3.94 25.89 23.23
N LYS A 264 2.99 25.29 22.49
CA LYS A 264 3.22 24.76 21.13
C LYS A 264 3.08 25.88 20.08
N LEU A 265 3.46 25.58 18.83
CA LEU A 265 3.32 26.49 17.70
C LEU A 265 1.83 26.75 17.37
N GLU A 266 1.53 27.94 16.83
CA GLU A 266 0.21 28.28 16.29
C GLU A 266 -0.15 27.34 15.12
N LEU A 267 -1.37 26.81 15.11
CA LEU A 267 -1.89 25.97 14.03
C LEU A 267 -2.09 26.79 12.74
N THR A 268 -1.53 26.31 11.63
CA THR A 268 -1.64 26.93 10.31
C THR A 268 -2.81 26.37 9.48
N VAL A 269 -3.50 25.35 9.98
CA VAL A 269 -4.71 24.78 9.35
C VAL A 269 -5.94 25.65 9.67
N PRO A 270 -6.95 25.74 8.79
CA PRO A 270 -8.16 26.51 9.08
C PRO A 270 -9.03 25.84 10.16
N LEU A 271 -9.36 26.59 11.21
CA LEU A 271 -10.36 26.22 12.22
C LEU A 271 -11.66 26.98 11.98
N HIS A 272 -12.79 26.41 12.41
CA HIS A 272 -14.08 27.07 12.42
C HIS A 272 -14.24 27.86 13.72
N TRP A 273 -14.08 29.18 13.63
CA TRP A 273 -14.19 30.11 14.75
C TRP A 273 -15.62 30.60 14.94
N ARG A 274 -16.03 30.77 16.20
CA ARG A 274 -17.24 31.48 16.61
C ARG A 274 -16.88 32.39 17.79
N VAL A 275 -17.36 33.62 17.79
CA VAL A 275 -17.19 34.56 18.91
C VAL A 275 -18.56 35.03 19.36
N PHE A 276 -18.83 34.91 20.66
CA PHE A 276 -20.09 35.31 21.29
C PHE A 276 -19.85 36.45 22.26
N ASP A 277 -20.77 37.39 22.31
CA ASP A 277 -20.89 38.38 23.39
C ASP A 277 -21.42 37.67 24.65
N VAL A 278 -20.69 37.71 25.77
CA VAL A 278 -21.04 36.91 26.96
C VAL A 278 -22.34 37.40 27.62
N THR A 279 -22.60 38.71 27.58
CA THR A 279 -23.76 39.33 28.24
C THR A 279 -25.07 39.09 27.49
N SER A 280 -25.04 39.07 26.16
CA SER A 280 -26.23 38.88 25.31
C SER A 280 -26.34 37.48 24.69
N GLY A 281 -25.30 36.65 24.78
CA GLY A 281 -25.22 35.33 24.14
C GLY A 281 -25.14 35.37 22.60
N LYS A 282 -25.18 36.56 21.98
CA LYS A 282 -25.25 36.71 20.53
C LYS A 282 -23.89 36.49 19.88
N ALA A 283 -23.87 35.77 18.75
CA ALA A 283 -22.67 35.67 17.91
C ALA A 283 -22.31 37.04 17.31
N ILE A 284 -21.05 37.44 17.45
CA ILE A 284 -20.48 38.69 16.90
C ILE A 284 -19.51 38.45 15.75
N SER A 285 -18.99 37.23 15.59
CA SER A 285 -18.15 36.82 14.46
C SER A 285 -18.17 35.30 14.28
N GLU A 286 -18.10 34.85 13.03
CA GLU A 286 -18.05 33.45 12.63
C GLU A 286 -17.21 33.35 11.34
N ALA A 287 -16.16 32.52 11.32
CA ALA A 287 -15.21 32.47 10.20
C ALA A 287 -14.38 31.17 10.20
N THR A 288 -14.00 30.70 9.01
CA THR A 288 -13.09 29.55 8.84
C THR A 288 -11.71 30.04 8.42
N THR A 289 -10.73 29.99 9.33
CA THR A 289 -9.38 30.57 9.15
C THR A 289 -8.38 29.95 10.14
N ALA A 290 -7.08 29.99 9.84
CA ALA A 290 -6.04 29.60 10.79
C ALA A 290 -5.88 30.62 11.93
N LYS A 291 -6.08 31.90 11.62
CA LYS A 291 -5.96 33.04 12.54
C LYS A 291 -7.16 33.96 12.39
N LEU A 292 -7.88 34.18 13.48
CA LEU A 292 -9.03 35.07 13.52
C LEU A 292 -8.60 36.47 13.95
N ILE A 293 -9.11 37.51 13.28
CA ILE A 293 -8.98 38.91 13.69
C ILE A 293 -10.36 39.55 13.61
N VAL A 294 -10.85 40.11 14.72
CA VAL A 294 -12.17 40.75 14.82
C VAL A 294 -12.01 42.13 15.45
N ALA A 295 -12.37 43.19 14.73
CA ALA A 295 -12.54 44.51 15.33
C ALA A 295 -13.84 44.53 16.14
N SER A 296 -13.77 44.88 17.43
CA SER A 296 -14.93 44.85 18.33
C SER A 296 -14.73 45.82 19.49
N PRO A 297 -15.75 46.61 19.88
CA PRO A 297 -15.69 47.43 21.09
C PRO A 297 -15.41 46.60 22.36
N PRO A 298 -14.78 47.20 23.39
CA PRO A 298 -14.38 46.54 24.62
C PRO A 298 -15.57 45.86 25.31
N ARG A 299 -15.42 44.57 25.63
CA ARG A 299 -16.46 43.71 26.21
C ARG A 299 -15.90 42.35 26.59
N LYS A 300 -16.68 41.57 27.36
CA LYS A 300 -16.43 40.14 27.57
C LYS A 300 -16.98 39.31 26.40
N VAL A 301 -16.11 38.51 25.78
CA VAL A 301 -16.45 37.59 24.69
C VAL A 301 -16.06 36.16 25.03
N ARG A 302 -16.87 35.19 24.57
CA ARG A 302 -16.48 33.78 24.52
C ARG A 302 -16.00 33.46 23.12
N VAL A 303 -14.73 33.12 22.98
CA VAL A 303 -14.10 32.68 21.75
C VAL A 303 -14.14 31.16 21.71
N LEU A 304 -14.59 30.58 20.60
CA LEU A 304 -14.71 29.15 20.38
C LEU A 304 -14.01 28.80 19.05
N ALA A 305 -13.17 27.78 19.06
CA ALA A 305 -12.55 27.21 17.87
C ALA A 305 -12.88 25.72 17.76
N ARG A 306 -13.28 25.29 16.56
CA ARG A 306 -13.63 23.89 16.28
C ARG A 306 -12.85 23.37 15.07
N VAL A 307 -12.31 22.16 15.19
CA VAL A 307 -11.65 21.43 14.09
C VAL A 307 -12.01 19.94 14.17
N GLY A 308 -12.68 19.43 13.13
CA GLY A 308 -13.27 18.09 13.16
C GLY A 308 -14.26 17.91 14.31
N LEU A 309 -13.93 17.01 15.25
CA LEU A 309 -14.69 16.72 16.46
C LEU A 309 -14.12 17.41 17.72
N ILE A 310 -13.04 18.18 17.60
CA ILE A 310 -12.42 18.92 18.72
C ILE A 310 -13.01 20.32 18.76
N GLU A 311 -13.41 20.76 19.95
CA GLU A 311 -13.85 22.13 20.23
C GLU A 311 -13.15 22.64 21.49
N ALA A 312 -12.61 23.86 21.42
CA ALA A 312 -12.00 24.57 22.53
C ALA A 312 -12.63 25.96 22.66
N SER A 313 -12.72 26.48 23.89
CA SER A 313 -13.18 27.85 24.11
C SER A 313 -12.52 28.53 25.31
N ALA A 314 -12.51 29.85 25.30
CA ALA A 314 -12.12 30.69 26.43
C ALA A 314 -12.98 31.95 26.47
N GLU A 315 -13.23 32.46 27.68
CA GLU A 315 -13.81 33.78 27.88
C GLU A 315 -12.70 34.80 28.13
N ILE A 316 -12.74 35.93 27.41
CA ILE A 316 -11.73 36.99 27.46
C ILE A 316 -12.38 38.37 27.36
N GLU A 317 -11.78 39.35 28.01
CA GLU A 317 -12.20 40.75 27.97
C GLU A 317 -11.36 41.50 26.93
N ILE A 318 -12.00 42.00 25.88
CA ILE A 318 -11.34 42.80 24.83
C ILE A 318 -10.95 44.15 25.43
N ALA A 319 -9.66 44.48 25.39
CA ALA A 319 -9.11 45.69 25.97
C ALA A 319 -9.61 46.97 25.27
N GLU A 320 -9.55 48.11 25.99
CA GLU A 320 -9.98 49.43 25.52
C GLU A 320 -9.35 49.88 24.18
N ALA A 321 -8.12 49.45 23.89
CA ALA A 321 -7.45 49.71 22.62
C ALA A 321 -6.36 48.68 22.33
N GLY A 322 -6.03 48.50 21.05
CA GLY A 322 -5.01 47.56 20.57
C GLY A 322 -5.48 46.12 20.40
N ASP A 323 -4.51 45.22 20.22
CA ASP A 323 -4.77 43.80 19.96
C ASP A 323 -4.83 42.99 21.25
N THR A 324 -6.01 42.46 21.56
CA THR A 324 -6.22 41.46 22.61
C THR A 324 -5.97 40.07 22.02
N THR A 325 -4.85 39.45 22.37
CA THR A 325 -4.45 38.13 21.84
C THR A 325 -4.92 36.98 22.71
N VAL A 326 -5.48 35.93 22.10
CA VAL A 326 -5.78 34.65 22.77
C VAL A 326 -5.28 33.46 21.94
N ALA A 327 -4.66 32.49 22.63
CA ALA A 327 -4.26 31.20 22.06
C ALA A 327 -5.07 30.10 22.74
N LEU A 328 -6.02 29.48 22.02
CA LEU A 328 -6.83 28.38 22.55
C LEU A 328 -6.05 27.07 22.48
N SER A 329 -5.92 26.38 23.63
CA SER A 329 -5.44 24.98 23.63
C SER A 329 -6.54 24.07 23.12
N LEU A 330 -6.21 23.18 22.18
CA LEU A 330 -7.11 22.13 21.71
C LEU A 330 -7.04 20.84 22.55
N ASP A 331 -6.06 20.73 23.45
CA ASP A 331 -5.73 19.53 24.24
C ASP A 331 -5.72 18.26 23.37
N ALA A 332 -4.98 18.36 22.27
CA ALA A 332 -4.99 17.44 21.15
C ALA A 332 -3.57 17.13 20.66
N GLY A 333 -3.40 16.04 19.91
CA GLY A 333 -2.17 15.71 19.21
C GLY A 333 -2.42 15.39 17.74
N VAL A 334 -1.35 15.22 16.98
CA VAL A 334 -1.38 14.89 15.55
C VAL A 334 -0.92 13.46 15.34
N ALA A 335 -1.75 12.65 14.66
CA ALA A 335 -1.38 11.32 14.19
C ALA A 335 -1.28 11.32 12.66
N ARG A 336 -0.08 11.03 12.13
CA ARG A 336 0.18 10.76 10.72
C ARG A 336 0.11 9.25 10.50
N LEU A 337 -1.04 8.75 10.03
CA LEU A 337 -1.27 7.35 9.70
C LEU A 337 -0.64 7.08 8.32
N ASP A 338 0.33 6.18 8.20
CA ASP A 338 0.98 5.84 6.92
C ASP A 338 0.94 4.34 6.64
N THR A 339 0.38 3.96 5.50
CA THR A 339 0.19 2.56 5.08
C THR A 339 1.41 1.92 4.41
N GLY A 340 2.40 2.71 4.00
CA GLY A 340 3.56 2.25 3.21
C GLY A 340 3.21 1.81 1.76
N VAL A 341 1.96 1.94 1.31
CA VAL A 341 1.48 1.36 0.04
C VAL A 341 2.02 2.11 -1.19
N LYS A 342 3.03 1.51 -1.83
CA LYS A 342 3.50 1.88 -3.17
C LYS A 342 2.36 1.79 -4.20
N ARG A 343 2.44 2.56 -5.30
CA ARG A 343 1.43 2.50 -6.36
C ARG A 343 1.61 1.21 -7.16
N LEU A 344 0.73 0.23 -6.95
CA LEU A 344 0.62 -0.95 -7.80
C LEU A 344 0.24 -0.51 -9.23
N ALA A 345 0.85 -1.12 -10.24
CA ALA A 345 0.94 -0.57 -11.61
C ALA A 345 -0.38 -0.58 -12.43
N SER A 346 -1.50 -0.86 -11.79
CA SER A 346 -2.80 -1.12 -12.42
C SER A 346 -4.02 -0.76 -11.57
N ASP A 347 -3.82 -0.31 -10.32
CA ASP A 347 -4.90 -0.12 -9.36
C ASP A 347 -5.26 1.37 -9.21
N ALA A 348 -6.56 1.66 -9.36
CA ALA A 348 -7.14 2.98 -9.18
C ALA A 348 -7.65 3.23 -7.75
N GLU A 349 -7.81 2.18 -6.95
CA GLU A 349 -8.22 2.29 -5.55
C GLU A 349 -7.03 2.54 -4.63
N GLU A 350 -7.26 3.37 -3.61
CA GLU A 350 -6.36 3.59 -2.48
C GLU A 350 -6.83 2.81 -1.24
N PRO A 351 -5.90 2.44 -0.33
CA PRO A 351 -6.23 1.77 0.92
C PRO A 351 -7.26 2.56 1.72
N LEU A 352 -8.19 1.83 2.33
CA LEU A 352 -9.17 2.35 3.27
C LEU A 352 -8.51 2.44 4.66
N ILE A 353 -8.58 3.59 5.31
CA ILE A 353 -8.15 3.77 6.70
C ILE A 353 -9.38 4.09 7.55
N ARG A 354 -9.57 3.31 8.62
CA ARG A 354 -10.59 3.50 9.66
C ARG A 354 -9.93 3.82 10.99
N LEU A 355 -10.44 4.82 11.70
CA LEU A 355 -9.96 5.22 13.02
C LEU A 355 -11.07 5.11 14.08
N GLU A 356 -10.72 4.51 15.21
CA GLU A 356 -11.57 4.29 16.38
C GLU A 356 -10.88 4.82 17.64
N ARG A 357 -11.66 5.31 18.62
CA ARG A 357 -11.16 5.63 19.97
C ARG A 357 -11.50 4.47 20.90
N LEU A 358 -10.52 4.00 21.67
CA LEU A 358 -10.70 2.89 22.59
C LEU A 358 -11.23 3.43 23.93
N THR A 359 -12.48 3.10 24.27
CA THR A 359 -13.14 3.51 25.50
C THR A 359 -13.05 2.41 26.56
N GLY A 360 -11.96 2.40 27.32
CA GLY A 360 -11.76 1.47 28.44
C GLY A 360 -10.38 1.62 29.08
N GLY A 361 -10.29 1.31 30.38
CA GLY A 361 -9.01 1.19 31.09
C GLY A 361 -8.21 -0.04 30.64
N ASP A 362 -7.01 -0.21 31.20
CA ASP A 362 -6.02 -1.17 30.71
C ASP A 362 -6.44 -2.64 30.84
N ALA A 363 -7.04 -3.17 29.78
CA ALA A 363 -7.15 -4.59 29.50
C ALA A 363 -6.74 -4.83 28.04
N ALA A 364 -5.53 -5.35 27.83
CA ALA A 364 -5.26 -6.08 26.59
C ALA A 364 -6.18 -7.32 26.57
N PRO A 365 -6.79 -7.69 25.42
CA PRO A 365 -7.39 -9.01 25.31
C PRO A 365 -6.30 -10.04 25.58
N ALA A 366 -6.52 -10.93 26.55
CA ALA A 366 -5.59 -12.01 26.84
C ALA A 366 -5.36 -12.86 25.59
N ALA A 367 -4.13 -13.34 25.39
CA ALA A 367 -3.75 -14.16 24.24
C ALA A 367 -4.26 -15.61 24.37
N ASP A 368 -5.53 -15.79 24.74
CA ASP A 368 -6.23 -17.08 24.71
C ASP A 368 -7.76 -16.88 24.74
N SER A 369 -8.41 -16.88 23.57
CA SER A 369 -9.88 -16.94 23.42
C SER A 369 -10.27 -17.37 22.00
N GLN A 370 -10.20 -18.67 21.68
CA GLN A 370 -10.90 -19.20 20.49
C GLN A 370 -12.41 -19.29 20.74
N SER A 371 -13.12 -18.16 20.67
CA SER A 371 -14.58 -18.11 20.80
C SER A 371 -15.24 -17.63 19.51
N LYS A 372 -15.77 -18.58 18.72
CA LYS A 372 -16.69 -18.28 17.62
C LYS A 372 -18.00 -17.71 18.19
N GLY A 373 -18.35 -16.48 17.83
CA GLY A 373 -19.71 -15.97 17.98
C GLY A 373 -19.77 -14.50 18.42
N LEU A 374 -20.41 -13.67 17.58
CA LEU A 374 -20.82 -12.29 17.84
C LEU A 374 -19.69 -11.32 18.26
N ALA A 375 -19.35 -10.39 17.36
CA ALA A 375 -18.37 -9.36 17.65
C ALA A 375 -18.78 -8.50 18.86
N GLN A 376 -17.80 -8.18 19.71
CA GLN A 376 -17.89 -7.06 20.68
C GLN A 376 -18.44 -5.83 19.94
N PRO A 377 -19.38 -5.06 20.51
CA PRO A 377 -19.91 -3.86 19.85
C PRO A 377 -18.77 -2.90 19.52
N THR A 378 -18.41 -2.82 18.24
CA THR A 378 -17.37 -1.92 17.75
C THR A 378 -17.80 -0.49 17.99
N ALA A 379 -17.01 0.27 18.76
CA ALA A 379 -17.20 1.71 18.87
C ALA A 379 -17.28 2.30 17.46
N ALA A 380 -18.30 3.11 17.20
CA ALA A 380 -18.51 3.68 15.87
C ALA A 380 -17.23 4.41 15.42
N PRO A 381 -16.74 4.17 14.18
CA PRO A 381 -15.49 4.76 13.74
C PRO A 381 -15.62 6.28 13.77
N LEU A 382 -14.69 6.93 14.46
CA LEU A 382 -14.65 8.40 14.53
C LEU A 382 -14.47 9.01 13.15
N TRP A 383 -13.80 8.27 12.27
CA TRP A 383 -13.39 8.73 10.96
C TRP A 383 -13.03 7.54 10.05
N ILE A 384 -13.34 7.69 8.77
CA ILE A 384 -12.97 6.77 7.68
C ILE A 384 -12.53 7.63 6.50
N ALA A 385 -11.42 7.27 5.85
CA ALA A 385 -11.00 7.87 4.59
C ALA A 385 -10.29 6.85 3.69
N ARG A 386 -9.98 7.26 2.46
CA ARG A 386 -9.03 6.57 1.60
C ARG A 386 -7.81 7.44 1.38
N GLY A 387 -6.65 6.82 1.27
CA GLY A 387 -5.38 7.51 1.08
C GLY A 387 -4.22 6.77 1.73
N LYS A 388 -3.02 6.94 1.18
CA LYS A 388 -1.83 6.16 1.56
C LYS A 388 -1.18 6.64 2.85
N ALA A 389 -1.15 7.95 3.05
CA ALA A 389 -0.75 8.59 4.28
C ALA A 389 -1.73 9.73 4.58
N ILE A 390 -2.22 9.82 5.81
CA ILE A 390 -3.23 10.82 6.20
C ILE A 390 -2.96 11.34 7.60
N GLU A 391 -3.06 12.67 7.77
CA GLU A 391 -2.87 13.36 9.04
C GLU A 391 -4.21 13.65 9.71
N ALA A 392 -4.33 13.31 10.99
CA ALA A 392 -5.51 13.59 11.82
C ALA A 392 -5.11 14.31 13.11
N ILE A 393 -5.81 15.42 13.41
CA ILE A 393 -5.75 16.07 14.73
C ILE A 393 -6.77 15.37 15.63
N LEU A 394 -6.31 14.81 16.75
CA LEU A 394 -7.08 13.93 17.62
C LEU A 394 -7.06 14.45 19.08
N PRO A 395 -8.17 14.38 19.82
CA PRO A 395 -8.17 14.59 21.27
C PRO A 395 -7.16 13.69 21.99
N VAL A 396 -6.75 14.04 23.20
CA VAL A 396 -6.01 13.11 24.08
C VAL A 396 -6.77 11.80 24.32
N GLY A 397 -6.03 10.69 24.41
CA GLY A 397 -6.59 9.37 24.72
C GLY A 397 -6.04 8.25 23.82
N ARG A 398 -6.65 7.07 23.91
CA ARG A 398 -6.20 5.85 23.22
C ARG A 398 -7.00 5.57 21.95
N TYR A 399 -6.31 5.14 20.90
CA TYR A 399 -6.84 4.97 19.56
C TYR A 399 -6.44 3.63 18.93
N ARG A 400 -7.27 3.18 17.99
CA ARG A 400 -6.98 2.10 17.05
C ARG A 400 -7.17 2.63 15.63
N ALA A 401 -6.15 2.50 14.80
CA ALA A 401 -6.28 2.65 13.35
C ALA A 401 -6.17 1.28 12.67
N ILE A 402 -6.98 1.09 11.62
CA ILE A 402 -6.99 -0.10 10.77
C ILE A 402 -6.86 0.37 9.33
N ALA A 403 -5.89 -0.17 8.59
CA ALA A 403 -5.79 -0.03 7.14
C ALA A 403 -6.21 -1.34 6.45
N GLU A 404 -6.92 -1.23 5.33
CA GLU A 404 -7.43 -2.35 4.52
C GLU A 404 -7.19 -2.05 3.02
N TYR A 405 -6.61 -3.01 2.28
CA TYR A 405 -6.38 -2.90 0.83
C TYR A 405 -6.55 -4.25 0.14
N GLY A 406 -7.73 -4.47 -0.45
CA GLY A 406 -8.14 -5.79 -0.93
C GLY A 406 -8.26 -6.78 0.23
N LEU A 407 -7.36 -7.75 0.30
CA LEU A 407 -7.27 -8.75 1.37
C LEU A 407 -6.14 -8.42 2.38
N ALA A 408 -5.24 -7.50 2.04
CA ALA A 408 -4.24 -7.01 2.97
C ALA A 408 -4.89 -6.12 4.03
N ASN A 409 -4.49 -6.28 5.29
CA ASN A 409 -4.97 -5.48 6.42
C ASN A 409 -3.87 -5.30 7.46
N SER A 410 -3.91 -4.18 8.19
CA SER A 410 -2.96 -3.83 9.26
C SER A 410 -3.66 -3.05 10.36
N GLU A 411 -3.44 -3.41 11.63
CA GLU A 411 -3.95 -2.69 12.81
C GLU A 411 -2.80 -2.08 13.61
N ALA A 412 -2.94 -0.81 14.01
CA ALA A 412 -2.06 -0.16 14.98
C ALA A 412 -2.87 0.45 16.12
N ARG A 413 -2.39 0.30 17.36
CA ARG A 413 -2.93 0.94 18.56
C ARG A 413 -1.91 1.95 19.09
N PHE A 414 -2.39 3.12 19.48
CA PHE A 414 -1.53 4.22 19.92
C PHE A 414 -2.27 5.14 20.90
N ASP A 415 -1.51 5.82 21.75
CA ASP A 415 -2.00 6.87 22.64
C ASP A 415 -1.62 8.25 22.09
N VAL A 416 -2.52 9.22 22.19
CA VAL A 416 -2.34 10.62 21.78
C VAL A 416 -2.21 11.49 23.02
N ALA A 417 -1.12 12.27 23.09
CA ALA A 417 -0.85 13.21 24.18
C ALA A 417 -1.01 14.67 23.70
N ALA A 418 -1.30 15.59 24.62
CA ALA A 418 -1.51 16.99 24.28
C ALA A 418 -0.22 17.59 23.68
N GLY A 419 -0.31 18.13 22.47
CA GLY A 419 0.83 18.68 21.74
C GLY A 419 1.86 17.65 21.27
N SER A 420 1.52 16.37 21.18
CA SER A 420 2.36 15.37 20.50
C SER A 420 2.14 15.38 18.99
N GLU A 421 3.19 15.10 18.21
CA GLU A 421 3.08 14.64 16.82
C GLU A 421 3.65 13.22 16.75
N ALA A 422 2.90 12.28 16.17
CA ALA A 422 3.31 10.89 16.02
C ALA A 422 3.07 10.41 14.58
N SER A 423 4.00 9.62 14.05
CA SER A 423 3.78 8.84 12.83
C SER A 423 3.43 7.40 13.23
N ILE A 424 2.31 6.91 12.74
CA ILE A 424 1.74 5.60 13.07
C ILE A 424 1.80 4.74 11.81
N PRO A 425 2.76 3.79 11.73
CA PRO A 425 2.85 2.89 10.59
C PRO A 425 1.72 1.85 10.62
N LEU A 426 1.01 1.74 9.51
CA LEU A 426 -0.04 0.77 9.20
C LEU A 426 0.42 -0.09 8.01
N LEU A 427 1.64 -0.63 8.10
CA LEU A 427 2.31 -1.32 7.00
C LEU A 427 1.47 -2.48 6.47
N LEU A 428 0.92 -2.31 5.28
CA LEU A 428 0.14 -3.34 4.59
C LEU A 428 1.02 -4.33 3.82
N ASP A 429 2.27 -3.95 3.51
CA ASP A 429 3.26 -4.69 2.72
C ASP A 429 2.66 -5.41 1.49
N ALA A 430 1.70 -4.76 0.85
CA ALA A 430 0.77 -5.40 -0.07
C ALA A 430 1.31 -5.49 -1.49
N GLY A 431 1.17 -6.65 -2.12
CA GLY A 431 1.46 -6.91 -3.53
C GLY A 431 0.21 -7.32 -4.31
N ARG A 432 0.24 -7.14 -5.63
CA ARG A 432 -0.84 -7.58 -6.52
C ARG A 432 -0.56 -9.00 -6.99
N LEU A 433 -1.55 -9.88 -6.91
CA LEU A 433 -1.53 -11.23 -7.46
C LEU A 433 -2.56 -11.33 -8.59
N GLU A 434 -2.09 -11.46 -9.82
CA GLU A 434 -2.90 -11.68 -11.01
C GLU A 434 -2.77 -13.13 -11.47
N LEU A 435 -3.90 -13.81 -11.63
CA LEU A 435 -3.96 -15.23 -12.01
C LEU A 435 -4.58 -15.39 -13.41
N SER A 436 -4.23 -16.46 -14.12
CA SER A 436 -4.93 -16.88 -15.34
C SER A 436 -4.83 -18.40 -15.57
N SER A 437 -5.77 -18.97 -16.35
CA SER A 437 -5.71 -20.39 -16.76
C SER A 437 -4.72 -20.64 -17.91
N GLY A 438 -4.43 -19.62 -18.73
CA GLY A 438 -3.65 -19.75 -19.97
C GLY A 438 -4.38 -20.43 -21.13
N ASP A 439 -5.61 -20.91 -20.91
CA ASP A 439 -6.48 -21.56 -21.91
C ASP A 439 -7.89 -20.97 -21.83
N GLU A 440 -8.45 -20.58 -22.98
CA GLU A 440 -9.80 -20.02 -23.14
C GLU A 440 -10.92 -21.03 -22.90
N ILE A 441 -10.66 -22.34 -23.01
CA ILE A 441 -11.66 -23.38 -22.74
C ILE A 441 -11.79 -23.55 -21.23
N ALA A 442 -10.67 -23.85 -20.55
CA ALA A 442 -10.61 -23.92 -19.09
C ALA A 442 -11.05 -22.61 -18.42
N ALA A 443 -10.75 -21.44 -19.01
CA ALA A 443 -11.16 -20.12 -18.51
C ALA A 443 -12.67 -19.98 -18.27
N ARG A 444 -13.51 -20.73 -18.99
CA ARG A 444 -14.98 -20.68 -18.88
C ARG A 444 -15.55 -21.42 -17.67
N ALA A 445 -14.73 -22.24 -17.02
CA ALA A 445 -15.11 -23.07 -15.88
C ALA A 445 -14.07 -23.07 -14.74
N VAL A 446 -13.04 -22.21 -14.82
CA VAL A 446 -11.98 -22.14 -13.82
C VAL A 446 -12.48 -21.47 -12.54
N THR A 447 -12.15 -22.07 -11.41
CA THR A 447 -12.19 -21.43 -10.09
C THR A 447 -10.78 -21.39 -9.53
N PHE A 448 -10.35 -20.21 -9.11
CA PHE A 448 -9.15 -20.00 -8.31
C PHE A 448 -9.53 -19.94 -6.83
N ALA A 449 -8.76 -20.62 -6.00
CA ALA A 449 -8.80 -20.54 -4.54
C ALA A 449 -7.40 -20.22 -4.02
N ILE A 450 -7.31 -19.31 -3.04
CA ILE A 450 -6.08 -18.88 -2.39
C ILE A 450 -6.15 -19.28 -0.92
N GLU A 451 -5.20 -20.08 -0.47
CA GLU A 451 -5.06 -20.52 0.91
C GLU A 451 -3.72 -20.07 1.52
N VAL A 452 -3.73 -19.88 2.84
CA VAL A 452 -2.54 -19.71 3.69
C VAL A 452 -2.43 -20.87 4.68
N ASP A 453 -1.26 -21.09 5.25
CA ASP A 453 -1.10 -21.98 6.41
C ASP A 453 -1.85 -21.39 7.63
N ASP A 454 -2.61 -22.23 8.32
CA ASP A 454 -3.40 -21.87 9.49
C ASP A 454 -3.55 -23.12 10.39
N PRO A 455 -2.73 -23.28 11.43
CA PRO A 455 -2.74 -24.47 12.28
C PRO A 455 -4.01 -24.58 13.15
N THR A 456 -4.89 -23.58 13.15
CA THR A 456 -6.17 -23.63 13.87
C THR A 456 -7.28 -24.31 13.05
N GLN A 457 -7.09 -24.48 11.74
CA GLN A 457 -8.07 -25.11 10.86
C GLN A 457 -7.84 -26.62 10.69
N PRO A 458 -8.91 -27.43 10.50
CA PRO A 458 -8.78 -28.82 10.06
C PRO A 458 -8.00 -28.90 8.73
N GLY A 459 -6.89 -29.63 8.73
CA GLY A 459 -5.97 -29.71 7.58
C GLY A 459 -4.90 -28.61 7.51
N GLY A 460 -4.79 -27.76 8.54
CA GLY A 460 -3.68 -26.83 8.75
C GLY A 460 -3.62 -25.64 7.80
N ARG A 461 -4.71 -25.33 7.09
CA ARG A 461 -4.78 -24.24 6.10
C ARG A 461 -6.14 -23.54 6.10
N ARG A 462 -6.15 -22.27 5.71
CA ARG A 462 -7.36 -21.45 5.57
C ARG A 462 -7.44 -20.81 4.20
N GLU A 463 -8.59 -20.94 3.54
CA GLU A 463 -8.93 -20.17 2.36
C GLU A 463 -9.14 -18.69 2.73
N ILE A 464 -8.47 -17.79 1.99
CA ILE A 464 -8.60 -16.33 2.15
C ILE A 464 -9.37 -15.67 1.03
N ALA A 465 -9.45 -16.32 -0.15
CA ALA A 465 -10.21 -15.83 -1.29
C ALA A 465 -10.53 -16.94 -2.30
N ARG A 466 -11.61 -16.74 -3.04
CA ARG A 466 -12.06 -17.59 -4.15
C ARG A 466 -12.63 -16.73 -5.26
N SER A 467 -12.39 -17.07 -6.52
CA SER A 467 -13.00 -16.41 -7.67
C SER A 467 -13.18 -17.36 -8.85
N ALA A 468 -14.31 -17.24 -9.54
CA ALA A 468 -14.60 -17.90 -10.81
C ALA A 468 -14.39 -16.97 -12.03
N HIS A 469 -13.72 -15.83 -11.85
CA HIS A 469 -13.29 -14.97 -12.95
C HIS A 469 -12.14 -15.67 -13.73
N PRO A 470 -12.07 -15.57 -15.07
CA PRO A 470 -11.01 -16.22 -15.86
C PRO A 470 -9.62 -15.63 -15.60
N SER A 471 -9.56 -14.35 -15.20
CA SER A 471 -8.34 -13.62 -14.89
C SER A 471 -8.53 -12.73 -13.64
N PRO A 472 -8.57 -13.30 -12.43
CA PRO A 472 -8.79 -12.52 -11.22
C PRO A 472 -7.50 -11.82 -10.78
N ALA A 473 -7.66 -10.61 -10.23
CA ALA A 473 -6.61 -9.88 -9.54
C ALA A 473 -6.98 -9.72 -8.06
N PHE A 474 -6.02 -9.93 -7.18
CA PHE A 474 -6.15 -9.75 -5.74
C PHE A 474 -5.02 -8.87 -5.22
N VAL A 475 -5.30 -8.07 -4.19
CA VAL A 475 -4.25 -7.42 -3.38
C VAL A 475 -4.13 -8.19 -2.08
N VAL A 476 -2.93 -8.70 -1.78
CA VAL A 476 -2.62 -9.52 -0.59
C VAL A 476 -1.34 -9.01 0.07
N THR A 477 -1.10 -9.37 1.33
CA THR A 477 0.17 -9.05 2.02
C THR A 477 1.37 -9.72 1.35
N THR A 478 2.59 -9.32 1.70
CA THR A 478 3.80 -10.06 1.33
C THR A 478 3.76 -11.45 1.97
N GLY A 479 4.07 -12.50 1.21
CA GLY A 479 4.03 -13.87 1.73
C GLY A 479 4.08 -14.94 0.64
N VAL A 480 3.92 -16.19 1.07
CA VAL A 480 3.77 -17.35 0.17
C VAL A 480 2.36 -17.91 0.33
N TYR A 481 1.68 -18.10 -0.79
CA TYR A 481 0.29 -18.52 -0.87
C TYR A 481 0.17 -19.85 -1.61
N TYR A 482 -0.72 -20.73 -1.16
CA TYR A 482 -1.15 -21.85 -1.99
C TYR A 482 -2.26 -21.36 -2.92
N VAL A 483 -1.97 -21.31 -4.21
CA VAL A 483 -2.98 -21.02 -5.22
C VAL A 483 -3.38 -22.33 -5.88
N THR A 484 -4.68 -22.61 -5.87
CA THR A 484 -5.29 -23.75 -6.57
C THR A 484 -6.19 -23.23 -7.67
N ALA A 485 -5.90 -23.58 -8.93
CA ALA A 485 -6.84 -23.46 -10.03
C ALA A 485 -7.54 -24.80 -10.26
N ALA A 486 -8.84 -24.80 -10.56
CA ALA A 486 -9.58 -26.01 -10.88
C ALA A 486 -10.73 -25.75 -11.88
N ALA A 487 -10.95 -26.68 -12.80
CA ALA A 487 -12.08 -26.71 -13.74
C ALA A 487 -12.53 -28.17 -13.93
N GLY A 488 -13.79 -28.47 -13.64
CA GLY A 488 -14.32 -29.85 -13.69
C GLY A 488 -13.53 -30.81 -12.78
N GLY A 489 -13.04 -31.91 -13.33
CA GLY A 489 -12.15 -32.86 -12.67
C GLY A 489 -10.66 -32.51 -12.76
N ALA A 490 -10.29 -31.39 -13.40
CA ALA A 490 -8.91 -30.93 -13.51
C ALA A 490 -8.57 -29.86 -12.46
N SER A 491 -7.38 -29.95 -11.88
CA SER A 491 -6.83 -28.93 -10.97
C SER A 491 -5.31 -28.83 -11.07
N VAL A 492 -4.75 -27.70 -10.66
CA VAL A 492 -3.32 -27.47 -10.41
C VAL A 492 -3.17 -26.62 -9.16
N ARG A 493 -2.31 -27.05 -8.22
CA ARG A 493 -1.96 -26.30 -7.00
C ARG A 493 -0.47 -25.98 -7.01
N ARG A 494 -0.10 -24.74 -6.70
CA ARG A 494 1.30 -24.28 -6.59
C ARG A 494 1.45 -23.36 -5.38
N LEU A 495 2.68 -23.24 -4.88
CA LEU A 495 3.08 -22.12 -4.04
C LEU A 495 3.39 -20.92 -4.94
N VAL A 496 2.91 -19.73 -4.56
CA VAL A 496 3.18 -18.45 -5.23
C VAL A 496 3.71 -17.48 -4.18
N THR A 497 4.82 -16.81 -4.47
CA THR A 497 5.39 -15.75 -3.60
C THR A 497 4.96 -14.38 -4.10
N VAL A 498 4.30 -13.60 -3.24
CA VAL A 498 3.91 -12.21 -3.53
C VAL A 498 4.77 -11.26 -2.69
N ARG A 499 5.23 -10.15 -3.29
CA ARG A 499 6.04 -9.11 -2.61
C ARG A 499 5.37 -7.74 -2.63
N GLY A 500 5.62 -6.97 -1.58
CA GLY A 500 5.06 -5.64 -1.37
C GLY A 500 5.44 -4.64 -2.48
N GLY A 501 4.43 -4.07 -3.14
CA GLY A 501 4.58 -3.16 -4.26
C GLY A 501 4.87 -3.81 -5.62
N GLU A 502 5.03 -5.14 -5.70
CA GLU A 502 5.19 -5.86 -6.96
C GLU A 502 3.85 -6.36 -7.52
N VAL A 503 3.81 -6.61 -8.83
CA VAL A 503 2.68 -7.27 -9.52
C VAL A 503 3.12 -8.66 -9.96
N THR A 504 2.67 -9.67 -9.20
CA THR A 504 2.95 -11.09 -9.43
C THR A 504 1.93 -11.63 -10.43
N ARG A 505 2.38 -12.10 -11.60
CA ARG A 505 1.55 -12.68 -12.66
C ARG A 505 1.81 -14.17 -12.75
N GLU A 506 0.81 -15.00 -12.48
CA GLU A 506 0.95 -16.46 -12.50
C GLU A 506 -0.10 -17.12 -13.39
N THR A 507 0.36 -18.00 -14.28
CA THR A 507 -0.52 -18.79 -15.15
C THR A 507 -0.55 -20.24 -14.67
N PHE A 508 -1.77 -20.75 -14.49
CA PHE A 508 -2.07 -22.10 -14.03
C PHE A 508 -2.61 -22.91 -15.22
N PRO A 509 -1.75 -23.44 -16.10
CA PRO A 509 -2.18 -24.25 -17.24
C PRO A 509 -2.88 -25.51 -16.74
N LEU A 510 -4.21 -25.47 -16.76
CA LEU A 510 -5.04 -26.65 -16.61
C LEU A 510 -4.91 -27.45 -17.89
N ALA A 511 -3.93 -28.34 -17.93
CA ALA A 511 -3.83 -29.36 -18.98
C ALA A 511 -5.04 -30.29 -18.83
N SER A 512 -6.13 -29.94 -19.50
CA SER A 512 -7.38 -30.69 -19.57
C SER A 512 -7.81 -30.94 -21.01
N GLY A 513 -8.69 -31.91 -21.19
CA GLY A 513 -9.49 -32.08 -22.39
C GLY A 513 -10.97 -32.12 -22.01
N THR A 514 -11.81 -31.61 -22.90
CA THR A 514 -13.26 -31.61 -22.74
C THR A 514 -13.81 -33.01 -23.05
N LEU A 515 -14.56 -33.60 -22.13
CA LEU A 515 -15.38 -34.78 -22.40
C LEU A 515 -16.85 -34.37 -22.54
N LEU A 516 -17.48 -34.69 -23.67
CA LEU A 516 -18.93 -34.68 -23.80
C LEU A 516 -19.47 -36.10 -23.60
N ILE A 517 -20.36 -36.28 -22.63
CA ILE A 517 -21.02 -37.57 -22.37
C ILE A 517 -22.46 -37.48 -22.85
N SER A 518 -22.84 -38.39 -23.74
CA SER A 518 -24.22 -38.55 -24.23
C SER A 518 -24.69 -39.97 -23.98
N ALA A 519 -25.99 -40.19 -24.01
CA ALA A 519 -26.58 -41.52 -23.96
C ALA A 519 -27.62 -41.66 -25.07
N SER A 520 -27.85 -42.88 -25.53
CA SER A 520 -28.87 -43.15 -26.54
C SER A 520 -29.57 -44.49 -26.31
N ARG A 521 -30.87 -44.53 -26.58
CA ARG A 521 -31.68 -45.75 -26.62
C ARG A 521 -32.36 -45.83 -27.99
N ASP A 522 -32.29 -46.98 -28.65
CA ASP A 522 -32.90 -47.23 -29.96
C ASP A 522 -32.56 -46.16 -31.02
N GLY A 523 -31.30 -45.70 -31.02
CA GLY A 523 -30.79 -44.65 -31.89
C GLY A 523 -31.16 -43.20 -31.51
N ARG A 524 -32.06 -43.00 -30.54
CA ARG A 524 -32.44 -41.66 -30.05
C ARG A 524 -31.61 -41.25 -28.85
N VAL A 525 -31.13 -40.01 -28.83
CA VAL A 525 -30.43 -39.43 -27.67
C VAL A 525 -31.39 -39.35 -26.47
N LEU A 526 -30.87 -39.63 -25.28
CA LEU A 526 -31.56 -39.44 -24.01
C LEU A 526 -31.17 -38.08 -23.40
N GLU A 527 -32.18 -37.31 -22.97
CA GLU A 527 -31.98 -36.10 -22.17
C GLU A 527 -31.78 -36.47 -20.68
N ASP A 528 -31.27 -35.53 -19.90
CA ASP A 528 -31.09 -35.71 -18.45
C ASP A 528 -32.42 -35.50 -17.71
N ASP A 529 -33.17 -36.59 -17.53
CA ASP A 529 -34.44 -36.63 -16.80
C ASP A 529 -34.27 -36.84 -15.28
N GLY A 530 -33.02 -36.83 -14.77
CA GLY A 530 -32.70 -37.14 -13.37
C GLY A 530 -32.87 -38.60 -12.95
N THR A 531 -33.39 -39.49 -13.82
CA THR A 531 -33.45 -40.93 -13.56
C THR A 531 -32.14 -41.65 -13.92
N VAL A 532 -31.27 -40.95 -14.63
CA VAL A 532 -29.95 -41.40 -15.09
C VAL A 532 -28.88 -40.81 -14.18
N SER A 533 -27.99 -41.66 -13.67
CA SER A 533 -26.78 -41.24 -12.98
C SER A 533 -25.56 -41.58 -13.83
N VAL A 534 -24.65 -40.62 -14.01
CA VAL A 534 -23.38 -40.81 -14.71
C VAL A 534 -22.24 -40.72 -13.70
N SER A 535 -21.30 -41.64 -13.81
CA SER A 535 -20.11 -41.72 -12.95
C SER A 535 -18.85 -41.90 -13.78
N LEU A 536 -17.74 -41.39 -13.27
CA LEU A 536 -16.42 -41.43 -13.88
C LEU A 536 -15.43 -42.11 -12.93
N ALA A 537 -14.66 -43.06 -13.43
CA ALA A 537 -13.54 -43.67 -12.72
C ALA A 537 -12.25 -43.52 -13.53
N ALA A 538 -11.16 -43.13 -12.88
CA ALA A 538 -9.84 -43.09 -13.50
C ALA A 538 -9.29 -44.51 -13.68
N VAL A 539 -8.56 -44.77 -14.78
CA VAL A 539 -8.00 -46.09 -15.12
C VAL A 539 -6.55 -45.96 -15.58
N GLY A 540 -5.72 -46.95 -15.21
CA GLY A 540 -4.29 -46.94 -15.51
C GLY A 540 -3.56 -45.85 -14.74
N THR A 541 -2.81 -45.00 -15.44
CA THR A 541 -2.08 -43.87 -14.85
C THR A 541 -2.90 -42.58 -14.74
N ALA A 542 -4.19 -42.61 -15.03
CA ALA A 542 -5.05 -41.44 -14.92
C ALA A 542 -5.22 -40.99 -13.46
N PRO A 543 -5.23 -39.68 -13.17
CA PRO A 543 -5.36 -39.18 -11.80
C PRO A 543 -6.78 -39.43 -11.25
N ALA A 544 -6.85 -39.91 -10.01
CA ALA A 544 -8.08 -40.16 -9.30
C ALA A 544 -8.97 -38.91 -9.17
N LEU A 545 -10.29 -39.11 -9.24
CA LEU A 545 -11.29 -38.06 -9.19
C LEU A 545 -11.80 -37.87 -7.74
N GLY A 546 -12.13 -36.62 -7.38
CA GLY A 546 -12.73 -36.31 -6.09
C GLY A 546 -14.16 -36.85 -5.95
N PRO A 547 -14.67 -37.04 -4.72
CA PRO A 547 -15.98 -37.62 -4.46
C PRO A 547 -17.14 -36.80 -5.05
N ASP A 548 -16.92 -35.50 -5.24
CA ASP A 548 -17.90 -34.54 -5.76
C ASP A 548 -17.93 -34.45 -7.30
N VAL A 549 -17.07 -35.20 -8.01
CA VAL A 549 -17.10 -35.25 -9.47
C VAL A 549 -18.40 -35.94 -9.94
N ARG A 550 -19.33 -35.12 -10.44
CA ARG A 550 -20.63 -35.51 -10.98
C ARG A 550 -20.76 -34.93 -12.40
N PRO A 551 -20.43 -35.69 -13.46
CA PRO A 551 -20.72 -35.25 -14.82
C PRO A 551 -22.24 -35.23 -15.05
N ILE A 552 -22.72 -34.22 -15.78
CA ILE A 552 -24.13 -34.06 -16.16
C ILE A 552 -24.30 -34.54 -17.59
N LEU A 553 -25.37 -35.28 -17.89
CA LEU A 553 -25.57 -35.85 -19.22
C LEU A 553 -25.81 -34.73 -20.27
N GLY A 554 -25.21 -34.87 -21.45
CA GLY A 554 -25.29 -33.89 -22.53
C GLY A 554 -24.49 -32.60 -22.28
N ARG A 555 -23.78 -32.45 -21.16
CA ARG A 555 -22.94 -31.28 -20.87
C ARG A 555 -21.45 -31.58 -21.06
N PRO A 556 -20.65 -30.64 -21.61
CA PRO A 556 -19.20 -30.75 -21.62
C PRO A 556 -18.62 -30.71 -20.20
N PHE A 557 -17.60 -31.54 -19.93
CA PHE A 557 -16.95 -31.66 -18.63
C PHE A 557 -15.42 -31.76 -18.79
N GLU A 558 -14.67 -30.91 -18.07
CA GLU A 558 -13.19 -30.88 -18.16
C GLU A 558 -12.53 -31.97 -17.30
N LEU A 559 -11.57 -32.68 -17.88
CA LEU A 559 -10.78 -33.75 -17.25
C LEU A 559 -9.30 -33.59 -17.58
N ARG A 560 -8.40 -33.98 -16.66
CA ARG A 560 -6.98 -34.13 -17.00
C ARG A 560 -6.81 -35.27 -18.05
N PRO A 561 -5.74 -35.26 -18.86
CA PRO A 561 -5.42 -36.37 -19.75
C PRO A 561 -5.28 -37.72 -19.05
N GLY A 562 -5.71 -38.78 -19.72
CA GLY A 562 -5.66 -40.16 -19.23
C GLY A 562 -6.88 -41.00 -19.61
N GLY A 563 -6.82 -42.28 -19.28
CA GLY A 563 -7.95 -43.22 -19.44
C GLY A 563 -8.99 -43.08 -18.33
N TYR A 564 -10.26 -42.94 -18.71
CA TYR A 564 -11.39 -42.93 -17.79
C TYR A 564 -12.45 -43.94 -18.24
N VAL A 565 -13.07 -44.64 -17.30
CA VAL A 565 -14.31 -45.38 -17.56
C VAL A 565 -15.47 -44.49 -17.17
N VAL A 566 -16.34 -44.24 -18.15
CA VAL A 566 -17.67 -43.67 -17.94
C VAL A 566 -18.62 -44.84 -17.66
N GLU A 567 -19.36 -44.77 -16.55
CA GLU A 567 -20.48 -45.66 -16.27
C GLU A 567 -21.77 -44.86 -16.14
N LEU A 568 -22.74 -45.17 -16.99
CA LEU A 568 -24.12 -44.71 -16.88
C LEU A 568 -24.95 -45.77 -16.18
N ARG A 569 -25.67 -45.40 -15.12
CA ARG A 569 -26.62 -46.27 -14.40
C ARG A 569 -27.99 -45.61 -14.33
N ARG A 570 -29.04 -46.28 -14.79
CA ARG A 570 -30.43 -45.80 -14.63
C ARG A 570 -31.11 -46.42 -13.40
N GLY A 571 -31.81 -45.60 -12.62
CA GLY A 571 -32.56 -46.06 -11.44
C GLY A 571 -33.62 -47.12 -11.76
N GLY A 572 -33.92 -47.96 -10.77
CA GLY A 572 -34.98 -48.99 -10.84
C GLY A 572 -34.59 -50.32 -11.49
N PHE A 573 -33.96 -50.31 -12.67
CA PHE A 573 -33.88 -51.52 -13.52
C PHE A 573 -32.48 -52.13 -13.71
N ALA A 574 -31.50 -51.67 -12.92
CA ALA A 574 -30.10 -52.14 -12.98
C ALA A 574 -29.47 -52.10 -14.40
N ILE A 575 -29.92 -51.15 -15.21
CA ILE A 575 -29.34 -50.87 -16.53
C ILE A 575 -28.06 -50.08 -16.31
N SER A 576 -26.92 -50.69 -16.61
CA SER A 576 -25.58 -50.09 -16.50
C SER A 576 -24.80 -50.30 -17.79
N GLU A 577 -24.43 -49.23 -18.47
CA GLU A 577 -23.56 -49.26 -19.67
C GLU A 577 -22.21 -48.61 -19.31
N ARG A 578 -21.11 -49.19 -19.79
CA ARG A 578 -19.74 -48.76 -19.46
C ARG A 578 -18.90 -48.58 -20.71
N ARG A 579 -18.19 -47.46 -20.82
CA ARG A 579 -17.21 -47.21 -21.90
C ARG A 579 -15.94 -46.55 -21.37
N THR A 580 -14.80 -47.03 -21.86
CA THR A 580 -13.51 -46.38 -21.66
C THR A 580 -13.33 -45.27 -22.69
N VAL A 581 -12.88 -44.10 -22.25
CA VAL A 581 -12.48 -42.96 -23.09
C VAL A 581 -11.08 -42.51 -22.66
N ASN A 582 -10.26 -42.03 -23.60
CA ASN A 582 -8.94 -41.49 -23.30
C ASN A 582 -8.91 -39.99 -23.59
N ILE A 583 -8.78 -39.19 -22.54
CA ILE A 583 -8.74 -37.72 -22.62
C ILE A 583 -7.35 -37.25 -23.05
N VAL A 584 -7.30 -36.28 -23.94
CA VAL A 584 -6.07 -35.65 -24.47
C VAL A 584 -6.18 -34.14 -24.26
N ALA A 585 -5.07 -33.51 -23.85
CA ALA A 585 -5.04 -32.08 -23.55
C ALA A 585 -5.43 -31.23 -24.78
N GLY A 586 -6.25 -30.21 -24.57
CA GLY A 586 -6.73 -29.30 -25.62
C GLY A 586 -7.67 -29.93 -26.65
N ARG A 587 -8.12 -31.17 -26.46
CA ARG A 587 -9.08 -31.85 -27.35
C ARG A 587 -10.46 -31.96 -26.70
N ARG A 588 -11.49 -31.98 -27.55
CA ARG A 588 -12.84 -32.39 -27.17
C ARG A 588 -13.08 -33.82 -27.63
N GLU A 589 -13.18 -34.73 -26.67
CA GLU A 589 -13.62 -36.10 -26.88
C GLU A 589 -15.14 -36.19 -26.64
N SER A 590 -15.80 -37.15 -27.29
CA SER A 590 -17.25 -37.37 -27.15
C SER A 590 -17.54 -38.87 -27.03
N VAL A 591 -18.38 -39.26 -26.06
CA VAL A 591 -18.76 -40.65 -25.84
C VAL A 591 -20.26 -40.79 -25.68
N THR A 592 -20.87 -41.55 -26.61
CA THR A 592 -22.27 -41.97 -26.51
C THR A 592 -22.34 -43.37 -25.90
N LEU A 593 -23.02 -43.49 -24.77
CA LEU A 593 -23.33 -44.77 -24.14
C LEU A 593 -24.66 -45.30 -24.70
N ALA A 594 -24.60 -46.43 -25.40
CA ALA A 594 -25.78 -47.05 -26.02
C ALA A 594 -26.51 -47.92 -24.98
N VAL A 595 -27.58 -47.36 -24.42
CA VAL A 595 -28.37 -47.98 -23.36
C VAL A 595 -29.29 -49.04 -23.97
N ALA A 596 -28.79 -50.27 -24.05
CA ALA A 596 -29.59 -51.41 -24.49
C ALA A 596 -30.71 -51.73 -23.49
N THR A 597 -31.92 -51.91 -24.01
CA THR A 597 -33.12 -52.28 -23.22
C THR A 597 -33.89 -53.42 -23.87
N ALA A 598 -34.64 -54.14 -23.06
CA ALA A 598 -35.65 -55.12 -23.47
C ALA A 598 -36.96 -54.84 -22.73
N GLU A 599 -38.09 -55.22 -23.30
CA GLU A 599 -39.40 -55.15 -22.63
C GLU A 599 -39.85 -56.55 -22.23
N LEU A 600 -40.08 -56.76 -20.93
CA LEU A 600 -40.69 -57.96 -20.39
C LEU A 600 -42.13 -57.66 -19.99
N THR A 601 -43.09 -58.32 -20.64
CA THR A 601 -44.49 -58.36 -20.22
C THR A 601 -44.76 -59.69 -19.51
N ILE A 602 -45.22 -59.64 -18.26
CA ILE A 602 -45.77 -60.84 -17.59
C ILE A 602 -47.25 -60.90 -17.96
N ALA A 603 -47.76 -62.05 -18.38
CA ALA A 603 -49.17 -62.26 -18.67
C ALA A 603 -49.73 -63.33 -17.74
N THR A 604 -50.46 -62.93 -16.68
CA THR A 604 -51.12 -63.86 -15.75
C THR A 604 -52.63 -63.95 -15.99
N ASP A 605 -53.11 -63.41 -17.11
CA ASP A 605 -54.53 -63.46 -17.48
C ASP A 605 -54.95 -64.88 -17.88
N THR A 606 -55.60 -65.54 -16.93
CA THR A 606 -56.32 -66.81 -17.13
C THR A 606 -57.75 -66.59 -16.67
N ARG A 607 -58.71 -67.31 -17.27
CA ARG A 607 -60.14 -66.91 -17.25
C ARG A 607 -60.85 -67.06 -15.88
N ASN A 608 -60.17 -67.48 -14.81
CA ASN A 608 -60.74 -67.67 -13.47
C ASN A 608 -59.71 -67.71 -12.31
N ALA A 609 -58.44 -67.30 -12.50
CA ALA A 609 -57.43 -67.41 -11.44
C ALA A 609 -57.51 -66.29 -10.37
N PRO A 610 -57.07 -66.56 -9.13
CA PRO A 610 -56.84 -65.52 -8.13
C PRO A 610 -55.70 -64.58 -8.56
N VAL A 611 -55.70 -63.36 -8.01
CA VAL A 611 -54.66 -62.34 -8.24
C VAL A 611 -53.26 -62.92 -7.94
N ALA A 612 -52.39 -62.88 -8.94
CA ALA A 612 -51.03 -63.40 -8.84
C ALA A 612 -50.06 -62.33 -8.33
N LEU A 613 -49.34 -62.61 -7.25
CA LEU A 613 -48.19 -61.80 -6.85
C LEU A 613 -46.96 -62.29 -7.63
N CYS A 614 -46.42 -61.42 -8.49
CA CYS A 614 -45.24 -61.71 -9.31
C CYS A 614 -44.03 -60.85 -8.90
N GLU A 615 -42.86 -61.48 -8.84
CA GLU A 615 -41.55 -60.86 -8.61
C GLU A 615 -40.59 -61.21 -9.76
N VAL A 616 -39.97 -60.19 -10.36
CA VAL A 616 -38.87 -60.38 -11.33
C VAL A 616 -37.55 -60.14 -10.61
N ARG A 617 -36.65 -61.12 -10.67
CA ARG A 617 -35.32 -61.07 -10.07
C ARG A 617 -34.24 -61.23 -11.14
N ARG A 618 -33.18 -60.43 -11.08
CA ARG A 618 -32.02 -60.61 -11.97
C ARG A 618 -31.19 -61.80 -11.50
N THR A 619 -30.77 -62.66 -12.43
CA THR A 619 -29.81 -63.72 -12.09
C THR A 619 -28.39 -63.14 -12.13
N SER A 620 -27.76 -63.02 -10.95
CA SER A 620 -26.31 -62.94 -10.85
C SER A 620 -25.71 -64.35 -10.98
N GLY A 621 -24.44 -64.43 -11.38
CA GLY A 621 -23.81 -65.69 -11.80
C GLY A 621 -23.84 -66.81 -10.76
N ALA A 622 -23.90 -68.06 -11.26
CA ALA A 622 -23.70 -69.29 -10.48
C ALA A 622 -24.58 -69.46 -9.21
N GLY A 623 -25.91 -69.52 -9.40
CA GLY A 623 -26.79 -70.27 -8.50
C GLY A 623 -27.38 -69.53 -7.28
N SER A 624 -27.15 -68.22 -7.12
CA SER A 624 -27.81 -67.46 -6.04
C SER A 624 -29.32 -67.33 -6.26
N ALA A 625 -30.13 -67.86 -5.34
CA ALA A 625 -31.58 -67.62 -5.30
C ALA A 625 -31.96 -66.23 -4.73
N ARG A 626 -30.97 -65.43 -4.31
CA ARG A 626 -31.12 -64.07 -3.74
C ARG A 626 -30.59 -63.01 -4.69
N GLY A 627 -31.15 -62.95 -5.90
CA GLY A 627 -30.96 -61.84 -6.83
C GLY A 627 -31.89 -60.67 -6.53
N ASP A 628 -31.49 -59.45 -6.89
CA ASP A 628 -32.26 -58.22 -6.64
C ASP A 628 -33.66 -58.29 -7.29
N VAL A 629 -34.69 -57.90 -6.53
CA VAL A 629 -36.08 -57.78 -7.02
C VAL A 629 -36.21 -56.46 -7.79
N LEU A 630 -36.33 -56.55 -9.12
CA LEU A 630 -36.46 -55.38 -10.01
C LEU A 630 -37.91 -54.98 -10.28
N LEU A 631 -38.85 -55.91 -10.09
CA LEU A 631 -40.28 -55.67 -10.19
C LEU A 631 -41.00 -56.53 -9.15
N ARG A 632 -41.97 -55.96 -8.45
CA ARG A 632 -42.94 -56.68 -7.62
C ARG A 632 -44.32 -56.11 -7.92
N THR A 633 -45.28 -56.97 -8.27
CA THR A 633 -46.55 -56.52 -8.84
C THR A 633 -47.66 -57.54 -8.67
N VAL A 634 -48.90 -57.05 -8.65
CA VAL A 634 -50.15 -57.83 -8.61
C VAL A 634 -51.06 -57.54 -9.81
N ALA A 635 -50.55 -56.84 -10.83
CA ALA A 635 -51.29 -56.58 -12.06
C ALA A 635 -51.31 -57.82 -12.96
N ASN A 636 -52.36 -57.98 -13.78
CA ASN A 636 -52.51 -59.15 -14.66
C ASN A 636 -51.61 -59.09 -15.92
N ARG A 637 -51.24 -57.88 -16.37
CA ARG A 637 -50.33 -57.65 -17.51
C ARG A 637 -49.32 -56.50 -17.29
N PRO A 638 -48.42 -56.60 -16.29
CA PRO A 638 -47.35 -55.64 -16.08
C PRO A 638 -46.29 -55.76 -17.17
N THR A 639 -45.86 -54.62 -17.72
CA THR A 639 -44.69 -54.52 -18.62
C THR A 639 -43.59 -53.73 -17.93
N ALA A 640 -42.36 -54.21 -17.98
CA ALA A 640 -41.18 -53.53 -17.44
C ALA A 640 -40.06 -53.45 -18.48
N THR A 641 -39.40 -52.29 -18.56
CA THR A 641 -38.19 -52.10 -19.37
C THR A 641 -36.97 -52.51 -18.57
N LEU A 642 -36.33 -53.61 -18.95
CA LEU A 642 -35.17 -54.19 -18.28
C LEU A 642 -33.91 -54.03 -19.13
N ALA A 643 -32.75 -54.26 -18.52
CA ALA A 643 -31.53 -54.52 -19.28
C ALA A 643 -31.61 -55.90 -19.99
N PRO A 644 -30.82 -56.14 -21.03
CA PRO A 644 -30.56 -57.49 -21.52
C PRO A 644 -29.91 -58.37 -20.45
N GLY A 645 -30.09 -59.69 -20.58
CA GLY A 645 -29.55 -60.71 -19.67
C GLY A 645 -30.60 -61.69 -19.17
N ALA A 646 -30.22 -62.49 -18.16
CA ALA A 646 -31.05 -63.56 -17.61
C ALA A 646 -31.73 -63.18 -16.28
N TYR A 647 -33.00 -63.56 -16.16
CA TYR A 647 -33.92 -63.22 -15.08
C TYR A 647 -34.72 -64.45 -14.65
N ARG A 648 -35.29 -64.40 -13.45
CA ARG A 648 -36.35 -65.30 -13.00
C ARG A 648 -37.62 -64.52 -12.70
N ILE A 649 -38.75 -65.10 -13.07
CA ILE A 649 -40.09 -64.59 -12.79
C ILE A 649 -40.74 -65.57 -11.81
N GLY A 650 -40.79 -65.21 -10.53
CA GLY A 650 -41.47 -65.98 -9.50
C GLY A 650 -42.87 -65.44 -9.29
N CYS A 651 -43.91 -66.25 -9.51
CA CYS A 651 -45.31 -65.84 -9.31
C CYS A 651 -46.06 -66.82 -8.40
N VAL A 652 -46.89 -66.28 -7.51
CA VAL A 652 -47.74 -67.03 -6.58
C VAL A 652 -49.20 -66.62 -6.77
N ALA A 653 -50.08 -67.58 -7.03
CA ALA A 653 -51.51 -67.39 -7.20
C ALA A 653 -52.27 -68.46 -6.40
N GLY A 654 -52.88 -68.06 -5.27
CA GLY A 654 -53.43 -69.00 -4.30
C GLY A 654 -52.35 -69.93 -3.74
N THR A 655 -52.51 -71.23 -3.91
CA THR A 655 -51.50 -72.25 -3.55
C THR A 655 -50.49 -72.54 -4.67
N VAL A 656 -50.73 -72.07 -5.90
CA VAL A 656 -49.87 -72.38 -7.06
C VAL A 656 -48.69 -71.41 -7.09
N THR A 657 -47.47 -71.95 -7.09
CA THR A 657 -46.22 -71.19 -7.28
C THR A 657 -45.53 -71.63 -8.57
N ARG A 658 -45.02 -70.67 -9.33
CA ARG A 658 -44.28 -70.87 -10.59
C ARG A 658 -43.00 -70.01 -10.57
N ASP A 659 -41.89 -70.57 -11.04
CA ASP A 659 -40.62 -69.85 -11.29
C ASP A 659 -40.22 -70.12 -12.74
N VAL A 660 -40.14 -69.07 -13.56
CA VAL A 660 -39.74 -69.17 -14.97
C VAL A 660 -38.45 -68.40 -15.20
N ALA A 661 -37.42 -69.11 -15.67
CA ALA A 661 -36.20 -68.50 -16.16
C ALA A 661 -36.43 -67.89 -17.56
N VAL A 662 -35.99 -66.65 -17.75
CA VAL A 662 -36.11 -65.93 -19.02
C VAL A 662 -34.80 -65.23 -19.34
N THR A 663 -34.36 -65.28 -20.60
CA THR A 663 -33.23 -64.46 -21.10
C THR A 663 -33.78 -63.47 -22.11
N LEU A 664 -33.33 -62.22 -22.01
CA LEU A 664 -33.76 -61.10 -22.85
C LEU A 664 -32.58 -60.57 -23.66
N ALA A 665 -32.73 -60.49 -24.98
CA ALA A 665 -31.78 -59.89 -25.90
C ALA A 665 -31.99 -58.36 -26.03
N PRO A 666 -30.99 -57.60 -26.52
CA PRO A 666 -31.16 -56.17 -26.84
C PRO A 666 -32.31 -55.94 -27.82
N GLY A 667 -33.24 -55.04 -27.48
CA GLY A 667 -34.43 -54.72 -28.27
C GLY A 667 -35.54 -55.78 -28.23
N GLU A 668 -35.39 -56.88 -27.49
CA GLU A 668 -36.41 -57.92 -27.41
C GLU A 668 -37.66 -57.42 -26.67
N ARG A 669 -38.83 -57.63 -27.29
CA ARG A 669 -40.14 -57.53 -26.63
C ARG A 669 -40.65 -58.93 -26.36
N ARG A 670 -40.68 -59.35 -25.09
CA ARG A 670 -41.02 -60.71 -24.70
C ARG A 670 -42.20 -60.74 -23.74
N THR A 671 -43.24 -61.49 -24.11
CA THR A 671 -44.33 -61.85 -23.21
C THR A 671 -44.05 -63.22 -22.61
N VAL A 672 -44.18 -63.36 -21.28
CA VAL A 672 -44.09 -64.64 -20.58
C VAL A 672 -45.36 -64.83 -19.76
N ASN A 673 -46.02 -65.98 -19.91
CA ASN A 673 -47.08 -66.42 -19.00
C ASN A 673 -46.51 -67.48 -18.05
N PRO A 674 -46.30 -67.17 -16.76
CA PRO A 674 -45.76 -68.13 -15.79
C PRO A 674 -46.70 -69.29 -15.47
N PHE A 675 -47.98 -69.19 -15.83
CA PHE A 675 -49.02 -70.18 -15.60
C PHE A 675 -49.53 -70.82 -16.91
N ALA A 676 -48.84 -70.62 -18.03
CA ALA A 676 -49.01 -71.51 -19.19
C ALA A 676 -48.51 -72.93 -18.83
N GLU A 677 -49.19 -73.94 -19.36
CA GLU A 677 -48.79 -75.35 -19.28
C GLU A 677 -47.93 -75.75 -20.49
#